data_AF-A0A5M3WBG8-F1
#
_entry.id   AF-A0A5M3WBG8-F1
#
_cell.length_a   1.000
_cell.length_b   1.000
_cell.length_c   1.000
_cell.angle_alpha   90.00
_cell.angle_beta   90.00
_cell.angle_gamma   90.00
#
_symmetry.space_group_name_H-M   'P 1'
#
loop_
_entity.id
_entity.type
_entity.pdbx_description
1 polymer ?
#
loop_
_entity_poly.entity_id
_entity_poly.type
_entity_poly.pdbx_seq_one_letter_code
_entity_poly.pdbx_strand_id
1 'polypeptide(L)'
;MKRLRLAVATLVAAAAVLAVPTAAHAADPAYQVLVFSKTAGFRHDSIPQGIQLVRDLGAANNFTVTATEDANFFTAANLANFKAVVFMSTTGDVLNAAQQTVFENYINGGGGYVGVHAAADTEYDWPFYGQLVGGYFNSHPAIQTATVRTEDRSHAATAHLGPTWSRSDEWYNYRTNPRTVAKVLQNLDEGSYTGGGMGADHPITWCKTQSNGRSFYTGLGHTQASYAEAAFRTLLLGGIRYAAGWAKQDCRVESGYTTIYNGSTTGWTQNGPGSFTNTNNTLTSVGGMGMLWYSAKQYGSYSLKLDWTMPGDDNSGILLGFPTPTDPQSAINQGHEVQIDATDTADKTTGSIYGFKSADVAARDAALNPPGAWNTYELLVEGERVRVYLNGRQINDFTNTDPARSLTSGYIGIQNHGTGDDVSFRNIRIKELGGPPPTQNTAEGEAFTSQSGVQTAGHAAASGGLTVGYIDNGDWAGYSTLSTVNATGFTARISSGGPGGTVTIRSGSQTGPVLGTVAIPNTGSWDTFQNVTTTLNGTGTGALFLTFTGGAGALFDIDTITLTRGTPPQTITVEGEAWSAQSGVTNATHGPASGGLTAGHIENGDWTAYSQVNTSGAKTASVRFSSAGSGGTVQIRSGSQTGTLLGSIPLINTGSWDTFQSRSTNLTGNVSGTLYLVFVGGAGNLFDIDTVTITK
;
A
#
# COMPACT_ATOMS: atom_id res chain seq x y z
N MET A 1 -18.62 8.77 89.83
CA MET A 1 -17.56 7.87 89.32
C MET A 1 -17.68 7.82 87.79
N LYS A 2 -16.55 7.84 87.10
CA LYS A 2 -16.37 8.38 85.72
C LYS A 2 -17.01 7.51 84.62
N ARG A 3 -17.61 8.18 83.65
CA ARG A 3 -18.13 7.65 82.37
C ARG A 3 -16.96 7.20 81.48
N LEU A 4 -16.95 5.94 81.04
CA LEU A 4 -15.97 5.41 80.10
C LEU A 4 -16.46 5.68 78.67
N ARG A 5 -15.67 6.43 77.89
CA ARG A 5 -15.93 6.76 76.48
C ARG A 5 -15.54 5.55 75.62
N LEU A 6 -16.44 5.09 74.76
CA LEU A 6 -16.14 4.14 73.67
C LEU A 6 -15.31 4.89 72.61
N ALA A 7 -14.06 4.46 72.38
CA ALA A 7 -13.27 4.88 71.23
C ALA A 7 -13.45 3.82 70.14
N VAL A 8 -14.08 4.19 69.03
CA VAL A 8 -14.14 3.39 67.80
C VAL A 8 -12.79 3.59 67.09
N ALA A 9 -12.01 2.51 66.98
CA ALA A 9 -10.80 2.49 66.18
C ALA A 9 -11.18 2.26 64.71
N THR A 10 -11.06 3.29 63.88
CA THR A 10 -11.12 3.18 62.42
C THR A 10 -9.84 2.53 61.91
N LEU A 11 -9.92 1.26 61.49
CA LEU A 11 -8.87 0.65 60.67
C LEU A 11 -8.92 1.26 59.27
N VAL A 12 -7.97 2.14 58.96
CA VAL A 12 -7.68 2.54 57.58
C VAL A 12 -6.86 1.42 56.96
N ALA A 13 -7.49 0.58 56.14
CA ALA A 13 -6.78 -0.36 55.28
C ALA A 13 -6.09 0.45 54.18
N ALA A 14 -4.76 0.63 54.30
CA ALA A 14 -3.95 1.15 53.21
C ALA A 14 -3.93 0.10 52.08
N ALA A 15 -4.74 0.32 51.04
CA ALA A 15 -4.62 -0.42 49.80
C ALA A 15 -3.25 -0.08 49.19
N ALA A 16 -2.30 -1.00 49.31
CA ALA A 16 -1.06 -0.94 48.54
C ALA A 16 -1.45 -1.09 47.07
N VAL A 17 -1.42 0.02 46.33
CA VAL A 17 -1.44 0.01 44.86
C VAL A 17 -0.14 -0.67 44.45
N LEU A 18 -0.22 -1.98 44.17
CA LEU A 18 0.83 -2.68 43.45
C LEU A 18 0.85 -2.06 42.05
N ALA A 19 1.79 -1.15 41.81
CA ALA A 19 2.14 -0.74 40.47
C ALA A 19 2.56 -2.00 39.72
N VAL A 20 1.72 -2.45 38.79
CA VAL A 20 2.12 -3.45 37.81
C VAL A 20 3.30 -2.84 37.07
N PRO A 21 4.48 -3.47 37.06
CA PRO A 21 5.60 -2.95 36.29
C PRO A 21 5.16 -2.92 34.82
N THR A 22 5.11 -1.72 34.23
CA THR A 22 5.09 -1.62 32.77
C THR A 22 6.27 -2.41 32.27
N ALA A 23 6.04 -3.37 31.36
CA ALA A 23 7.11 -4.15 30.78
C ALA A 23 8.12 -3.18 30.15
N ALA A 24 9.26 -2.98 30.81
CA ALA A 24 10.33 -2.18 30.27
C ALA A 24 10.81 -2.86 28.99
N HIS A 25 10.77 -2.12 27.89
CA HIS A 25 11.16 -2.58 26.56
C HIS A 25 12.54 -3.27 26.60
N ALA A 26 12.65 -4.43 25.94
CA ALA A 26 13.94 -5.04 25.67
C ALA A 26 14.71 -4.14 24.70
N ALA A 27 15.72 -3.42 25.21
CA ALA A 27 16.60 -2.60 24.39
C ALA A 27 17.19 -3.40 23.22
N ASP A 28 17.46 -2.73 22.10
CA ASP A 28 18.12 -3.34 20.93
C ASP A 28 19.36 -4.16 21.40
N PRO A 29 19.60 -5.38 20.87
CA PRO A 29 20.81 -6.15 21.20
C PRO A 29 22.06 -5.36 20.85
N ALA A 30 23.13 -5.50 21.64
CA ALA A 30 24.35 -4.69 21.45
C ALA A 30 24.93 -4.83 20.02
N TYR A 31 25.26 -3.70 19.39
CA TYR A 31 25.82 -3.67 18.03
C TYR A 31 26.88 -2.58 17.84
N GLN A 32 27.53 -2.58 16.68
CA GLN A 32 28.54 -1.57 16.33
C GLN A 32 28.12 -0.79 15.08
N VAL A 33 28.44 0.50 15.08
CA VAL A 33 28.22 1.43 13.97
C VAL A 33 29.56 2.06 13.59
N LEU A 34 29.86 2.09 12.30
CA LEU A 34 31.00 2.83 11.75
C LEU A 34 30.51 4.21 11.31
N VAL A 35 31.16 5.28 11.74
CA VAL A 35 30.97 6.63 11.20
C VAL A 35 32.17 6.98 10.34
N PHE A 36 31.92 7.14 9.04
CA PHE A 36 32.92 7.52 8.05
C PHE A 36 32.66 8.95 7.60
N SER A 37 33.68 9.82 7.71
CA SER A 37 33.55 11.25 7.42
C SER A 37 34.68 11.82 6.57
N LYS A 38 35.34 10.96 5.77
CA LYS A 38 36.37 11.41 4.82
C LYS A 38 35.75 12.36 3.80
N THR A 39 36.50 13.39 3.43
CA THR A 39 36.12 14.33 2.37
C THR A 39 37.28 14.47 1.40
N ALA A 40 36.96 14.53 0.12
CA ALA A 40 37.83 14.92 -0.99
C ALA A 40 37.35 16.21 -1.67
N GLY A 41 36.22 16.76 -1.22
CA GLY A 41 35.65 18.04 -1.64
C GLY A 41 35.47 19.01 -0.47
N PHE A 42 34.34 19.72 -0.42
CA PHE A 42 34.02 20.66 0.66
C PHE A 42 33.94 19.94 2.01
N ARG A 43 34.45 20.57 3.07
CA ARG A 43 34.46 20.04 4.43
C ARG A 43 33.46 20.81 5.29
N HIS A 44 32.40 20.13 5.75
CA HIS A 44 31.41 20.74 6.62
C HIS A 44 31.89 20.84 8.07
N ASP A 45 31.79 22.03 8.66
CA ASP A 45 32.18 22.30 10.06
C ASP A 45 31.32 21.54 11.09
N SER A 46 30.20 20.94 10.66
CA SER A 46 29.26 20.21 11.51
C SER A 46 29.60 18.73 11.74
N ILE A 47 30.55 18.18 10.98
CA ILE A 47 30.94 16.76 11.12
C ILE A 47 31.36 16.38 12.55
N PRO A 48 32.16 17.18 13.31
CA PRO A 48 32.48 16.86 14.70
C PRO A 48 31.23 16.69 15.58
N GLN A 49 30.23 17.57 15.42
CA GLN A 49 28.96 17.50 16.14
C GLN A 49 28.13 16.29 15.69
N GLY A 50 28.18 15.93 14.40
CA GLY A 50 27.56 14.71 13.89
C GLY A 50 28.16 13.44 14.47
N ILE A 51 29.49 13.33 14.50
CA ILE A 51 30.18 12.20 15.14
C ILE A 51 29.82 12.13 16.62
N GLN A 52 29.85 13.27 17.33
CA GLN A 52 29.52 13.30 18.75
C GLN A 52 28.05 12.91 19.00
N LEU A 53 27.11 13.38 18.18
CA LEU A 53 25.72 12.96 18.28
C LEU A 53 25.58 11.44 18.14
N VAL A 54 26.20 10.83 17.13
CA VAL A 54 26.09 9.38 16.92
C VAL A 54 26.68 8.60 18.11
N ARG A 55 27.76 9.10 18.73
CA ARG A 55 28.30 8.54 19.98
C ARG A 55 27.33 8.65 21.15
N ASP A 56 26.72 9.81 21.35
CA ASP A 56 25.72 10.03 22.41
C ASP A 56 24.52 9.08 22.22
N LEU A 57 24.04 8.95 20.97
CA LEU A 57 22.97 8.02 20.62
C LEU A 57 23.38 6.58 20.91
N GLY A 58 24.62 6.19 20.59
CA GLY A 58 25.15 4.86 20.86
C GLY A 58 25.18 4.52 22.34
N ALA A 59 25.71 5.44 23.15
CA ALA A 59 25.74 5.30 24.61
C ALA A 59 24.33 5.14 25.21
N ALA A 60 23.32 5.79 24.62
CA ALA A 60 21.94 5.73 25.09
C ALA A 60 21.12 4.53 24.52
N ASN A 61 21.57 3.88 23.44
CA ASN A 61 20.77 2.90 22.69
C ASN A 61 21.52 1.61 22.34
N ASN A 62 22.47 1.21 23.21
CA ASN A 62 23.17 -0.06 23.15
C ASN A 62 23.95 -0.32 21.83
N PHE A 63 24.57 0.73 21.27
CA PHE A 63 25.55 0.54 20.20
C PHE A 63 26.83 1.32 20.42
N THR A 64 27.93 0.74 19.96
CA THR A 64 29.25 1.39 20.00
C THR A 64 29.56 2.04 18.66
N VAL A 65 30.39 3.08 18.69
CA VAL A 65 30.70 3.89 17.52
C VAL A 65 32.20 3.93 17.29
N THR A 66 32.62 3.43 16.14
CA THR A 66 33.97 3.69 15.61
C THR A 66 33.86 4.82 14.60
N ALA A 67 34.60 5.91 14.78
CA ALA A 67 34.62 7.03 13.85
C ALA A 67 35.98 7.12 13.17
N THR A 68 36.01 7.26 11.85
CA THR A 68 37.25 7.31 11.07
C THR A 68 37.09 8.14 9.79
N GLU A 69 38.20 8.70 9.33
CA GLU A 69 38.34 9.29 7.99
C GLU A 69 39.28 8.44 7.12
N ASP A 70 39.80 7.33 7.65
CA ASP A 70 40.70 6.41 6.94
C ASP A 70 39.91 5.39 6.12
N ALA A 71 39.98 5.52 4.80
CA ALA A 71 39.33 4.60 3.86
C ALA A 71 39.87 3.16 3.95
N ASN A 72 41.05 2.93 4.54
CA ASN A 72 41.58 1.58 4.76
C ASN A 72 40.72 0.75 5.75
N PHE A 73 39.74 1.37 6.42
CA PHE A 73 38.73 0.63 7.16
C PHE A 73 37.78 -0.19 6.27
N PHE A 74 37.66 0.13 4.98
CA PHE A 74 36.76 -0.57 4.05
C PHE A 74 37.38 -1.88 3.55
N THR A 75 37.54 -2.82 4.49
CA THR A 75 37.90 -4.22 4.24
C THR A 75 36.75 -5.12 4.69
N ALA A 76 36.62 -6.30 4.08
CA ALA A 76 35.56 -7.25 4.44
C ALA A 76 35.61 -7.63 5.93
N ALA A 77 36.81 -7.83 6.48
CA ALA A 77 37.01 -8.17 7.89
C ALA A 77 36.53 -7.07 8.84
N ASN A 78 36.81 -5.80 8.51
CA ASN A 78 36.38 -4.68 9.33
C ASN A 78 34.86 -4.46 9.21
N LEU A 79 34.33 -4.39 7.99
CA LEU A 79 32.91 -4.11 7.75
C LEU A 79 31.97 -5.18 8.33
N ALA A 80 32.41 -6.44 8.41
CA ALA A 80 31.65 -7.52 9.05
C ALA A 80 31.29 -7.25 10.53
N ASN A 81 32.02 -6.36 11.22
CA ASN A 81 31.73 -6.01 12.62
C ASN A 81 30.60 -4.99 12.78
N PHE A 82 30.24 -4.26 11.72
CA PHE A 82 29.34 -3.11 11.81
C PHE A 82 27.96 -3.43 11.23
N LYS A 83 26.90 -3.16 12.00
CA LYS A 83 25.51 -3.31 11.50
C LYS A 83 25.11 -2.19 10.56
N ALA A 84 25.70 -1.01 10.71
CA ALA A 84 25.51 0.12 9.81
C ALA A 84 26.80 0.93 9.65
N VAL A 85 26.95 1.54 8.47
CA VAL A 85 27.97 2.53 8.17
C VAL A 85 27.28 3.86 7.88
N VAL A 86 27.62 4.88 8.66
CA VAL A 86 27.14 6.26 8.52
C VAL A 86 28.15 7.05 7.71
N PHE A 87 27.75 7.57 6.57
CA PHE A 87 28.50 8.56 5.79
C PHE A 87 28.09 9.94 6.30
N MET A 88 28.91 10.50 7.19
CA MET A 88 28.65 11.77 7.87
C MET A 88 29.25 12.91 7.05
N SER A 89 28.43 13.51 6.18
CA SER A 89 28.80 14.62 5.30
C SER A 89 30.12 14.38 4.53
N THR A 90 30.31 13.16 4.02
CA THR A 90 31.39 12.88 3.07
C THR A 90 31.22 13.73 1.81
N THR A 91 32.30 14.00 1.08
CA THR A 91 32.23 14.72 -0.20
C THR A 91 33.31 14.22 -1.17
N GLY A 92 33.03 14.24 -2.48
CA GLY A 92 33.97 13.83 -3.53
C GLY A 92 34.16 12.31 -3.63
N ASP A 93 35.29 11.89 -4.22
CA ASP A 93 35.70 10.48 -4.38
C ASP A 93 36.52 10.04 -3.15
N VAL A 94 35.95 9.17 -2.31
CA VAL A 94 36.47 8.86 -0.97
C VAL A 94 36.96 7.42 -0.84
N LEU A 95 36.48 6.51 -1.69
CA LEU A 95 36.83 5.10 -1.76
C LEU A 95 37.41 4.73 -3.13
N ASN A 96 38.54 4.02 -3.14
CA ASN A 96 39.04 3.46 -4.40
C ASN A 96 38.23 2.24 -4.85
N ALA A 97 38.45 1.77 -6.09
CA ALA A 97 37.73 0.64 -6.69
C ALA A 97 37.69 -0.65 -5.83
N ALA A 98 38.76 -0.97 -5.11
CA ALA A 98 38.80 -2.15 -4.24
C ALA A 98 37.89 -1.95 -3.00
N GLN A 99 37.90 -0.76 -2.41
CA GLN A 99 37.06 -0.39 -1.27
C GLN A 99 35.58 -0.27 -1.67
N GLN A 100 35.29 0.26 -2.85
CA GLN A 100 33.96 0.28 -3.46
C GLN A 100 33.38 -1.14 -3.58
N THR A 101 34.16 -2.07 -4.15
CA THR A 101 33.77 -3.49 -4.27
C THR A 101 33.48 -4.12 -2.91
N VAL A 102 34.29 -3.82 -1.90
CA VAL A 102 34.07 -4.31 -0.53
C VAL A 102 32.77 -3.75 0.07
N PHE A 103 32.49 -2.47 -0.15
CA PHE A 103 31.27 -1.83 0.38
C PHE A 103 30.01 -2.32 -0.34
N GLU A 104 30.07 -2.54 -1.66
CA GLU A 104 29.04 -3.22 -2.43
C GLU A 104 28.69 -4.58 -1.82
N ASN A 105 29.70 -5.41 -1.58
CA ASN A 105 29.52 -6.73 -0.98
C ASN A 105 28.95 -6.64 0.44
N TYR A 106 29.36 -5.65 1.23
CA TYR A 106 28.79 -5.39 2.55
C TYR A 106 27.29 -5.10 2.48
N ILE A 107 26.85 -4.18 1.61
CA ILE A 107 25.43 -3.86 1.42
C ILE A 107 24.66 -5.06 0.85
N ASN A 108 25.21 -5.73 -0.16
CA ASN A 108 24.61 -6.93 -0.77
C ASN A 108 24.46 -8.08 0.23
N GLY A 109 25.38 -8.19 1.21
CA GLY A 109 25.34 -9.13 2.33
C GLY A 109 24.39 -8.73 3.46
N GLY A 110 23.66 -7.64 3.33
CA GLY A 110 22.71 -7.17 4.33
C GLY A 110 23.25 -6.12 5.29
N GLY A 111 24.33 -5.43 4.95
CA GLY A 111 24.83 -4.26 5.66
C GLY A 111 23.90 -3.04 5.58
N GLY A 112 24.02 -2.14 6.55
CA GLY A 112 23.24 -0.90 6.62
C GLY A 112 24.02 0.33 6.17
N TYR A 113 23.37 1.25 5.47
CA TYR A 113 23.91 2.55 5.07
C TYR A 113 23.04 3.68 5.64
N VAL A 114 23.70 4.72 6.16
CA VAL A 114 23.09 5.98 6.57
C VAL A 114 23.86 7.12 5.92
N GLY A 115 23.26 7.85 4.99
CA GLY A 115 23.83 9.07 4.44
C GLY A 115 23.27 10.31 5.14
N VAL A 116 24.16 11.22 5.55
CA VAL A 116 23.79 12.50 6.17
C VAL A 116 24.31 13.65 5.30
N HIS A 117 23.40 14.57 4.97
CA HIS A 117 23.64 15.81 4.25
C HIS A 117 24.54 15.65 3.01
N ALA A 118 25.83 15.97 3.13
CA ALA A 118 26.77 15.96 2.02
C ALA A 118 27.09 14.56 1.47
N ALA A 119 26.62 13.49 2.10
CA ALA A 119 26.70 12.15 1.52
C ALA A 119 26.12 12.08 0.09
N ALA A 120 25.15 12.93 -0.29
CA ALA A 120 24.70 13.00 -1.69
C ALA A 120 25.72 13.65 -2.66
N ASP A 121 26.74 14.34 -2.16
CA ASP A 121 27.87 14.95 -2.87
C ASP A 121 29.10 14.03 -2.89
N THR A 122 28.90 12.72 -2.91
CA THR A 122 29.95 11.70 -2.79
C THR A 122 29.87 10.70 -3.95
N GLU A 123 31.01 10.23 -4.46
CA GLU A 123 31.12 9.09 -5.40
C GLU A 123 30.25 9.19 -6.67
N TYR A 124 30.35 10.32 -7.39
CA TYR A 124 29.55 10.59 -8.60
C TYR A 124 29.78 9.61 -9.76
N ASP A 125 30.99 9.07 -9.88
CA ASP A 125 31.37 8.16 -10.98
C ASP A 125 31.13 6.68 -10.63
N TRP A 126 30.50 6.40 -9.49
CA TRP A 126 30.21 5.05 -9.01
C TRP A 126 28.70 4.76 -9.00
N PRO A 127 28.14 4.12 -10.04
CA PRO A 127 26.69 3.96 -10.21
C PRO A 127 25.99 3.24 -9.05
N PHE A 128 26.68 2.29 -8.39
CA PHE A 128 26.13 1.61 -7.22
C PHE A 128 25.85 2.59 -6.08
N TYR A 129 26.77 3.54 -5.83
CA TYR A 129 26.54 4.56 -4.80
C TYR A 129 25.37 5.46 -5.14
N GLY A 130 25.22 5.86 -6.40
CA GLY A 130 24.07 6.62 -6.88
C GLY A 130 22.75 5.91 -6.58
N GLN A 131 22.70 4.59 -6.78
CA GLN A 131 21.54 3.79 -6.37
C GLN A 131 21.38 3.70 -4.85
N LEU A 132 22.47 3.57 -4.11
CA LEU A 132 22.46 3.46 -2.64
C LEU A 132 21.94 4.74 -1.99
N VAL A 133 22.49 5.90 -2.35
CA VAL A 133 22.08 7.21 -1.82
C VAL A 133 20.74 7.64 -2.39
N GLY A 134 20.40 7.25 -3.61
CA GLY A 134 19.08 7.47 -4.24
C GLY A 134 18.94 8.80 -5.00
N GLY A 135 19.80 9.78 -4.71
CA GLY A 135 19.85 11.05 -5.43
C GLY A 135 21.17 11.78 -5.18
N TYR A 136 21.85 12.16 -6.26
CA TYR A 136 23.08 12.95 -6.18
C TYR A 136 22.79 14.43 -5.96
N PHE A 137 23.67 15.12 -5.24
CA PHE A 137 23.64 16.56 -5.06
C PHE A 137 23.73 17.30 -6.41
N ASN A 138 22.98 18.39 -6.52
CA ASN A 138 22.99 19.30 -7.67
C ASN A 138 23.35 20.74 -7.28
N SER A 139 22.66 21.30 -6.29
CA SER A 139 22.85 22.69 -5.85
C SER A 139 22.21 22.89 -4.47
N HIS A 140 22.46 24.03 -3.84
CA HIS A 140 21.73 24.47 -2.64
C HIS A 140 21.63 26.00 -2.61
N PRO A 141 20.62 26.59 -1.93
CA PRO A 141 20.60 28.00 -1.60
C PRO A 141 21.42 28.27 -0.33
N ALA A 142 21.43 29.52 0.13
CA ALA A 142 21.94 29.85 1.46
C ALA A 142 21.11 29.18 2.57
N ILE A 143 21.73 28.96 3.72
CA ILE A 143 21.07 28.48 4.94
C ILE A 143 19.89 29.39 5.26
N GLN A 144 18.71 28.81 5.40
CA GLN A 144 17.47 29.52 5.71
C GLN A 144 16.45 28.58 6.35
N THR A 145 15.39 29.16 6.91
CA THR A 145 14.28 28.36 7.43
C THR A 145 13.42 27.82 6.29
N ALA A 146 12.98 26.57 6.40
CA ALA A 146 11.97 25.97 5.54
C ALA A 146 11.00 25.12 6.37
N THR A 147 9.80 24.93 5.82
CA THR A 147 8.85 23.94 6.31
C THR A 147 9.14 22.58 5.67
N VAL A 148 9.33 21.57 6.51
CA VAL A 148 9.48 20.17 6.13
C VAL A 148 8.16 19.47 6.40
N ARG A 149 7.58 18.85 5.37
CA ARG A 149 6.40 18.00 5.47
C ARG A 149 6.83 16.56 5.76
N THR A 150 6.19 15.93 6.73
CA THR A 150 6.44 14.52 7.08
C THR A 150 5.38 13.64 6.42
N GLU A 151 5.74 13.00 5.31
CA GLU A 151 4.82 12.18 4.51
C GLU A 151 4.54 10.83 5.17
N ASP A 152 5.60 10.14 5.59
CA ASP A 152 5.49 8.86 6.29
C ASP A 152 5.89 9.06 7.74
N ARG A 153 4.94 8.81 8.65
CA ARG A 153 5.14 8.90 10.09
C ARG A 153 5.17 7.52 10.75
N SER A 154 5.07 6.41 10.02
CA SER A 154 5.31 5.08 10.60
C SER A 154 6.79 4.82 10.88
N HIS A 155 7.67 5.45 10.10
CA HIS A 155 9.09 5.24 10.20
C HIS A 155 9.67 5.75 11.53
N ALA A 156 10.54 4.97 12.17
CA ALA A 156 11.16 5.33 13.46
C ALA A 156 11.90 6.69 13.43
N ALA A 157 12.37 7.11 12.25
CA ALA A 157 13.02 8.41 12.02
C ALA A 157 12.05 9.61 11.98
N THR A 158 10.75 9.38 11.83
CA THR A 158 9.76 10.44 11.59
C THR A 158 8.50 10.31 12.46
N ALA A 159 8.36 9.22 13.22
CA ALA A 159 7.17 8.93 14.00
C ALA A 159 6.84 9.95 15.10
N HIS A 160 7.87 10.58 15.68
CA HIS A 160 7.76 11.63 16.69
C HIS A 160 7.39 13.00 16.13
N LEU A 161 7.47 13.18 14.81
CA LEU A 161 7.22 14.46 14.16
C LEU A 161 5.72 14.68 13.95
N GLY A 162 5.32 15.95 13.89
CA GLY A 162 4.02 16.35 13.38
C GLY A 162 3.93 16.20 11.85
N PRO A 163 2.74 16.49 11.25
CA PRO A 163 2.57 16.52 9.81
C PRO A 163 3.53 17.49 9.12
N THR A 164 3.88 18.58 9.80
CA THR A 164 4.93 19.52 9.39
C THR A 164 5.78 19.93 10.59
N TRP A 165 6.98 20.42 10.29
CA TRP A 165 7.85 21.10 11.24
C TRP A 165 8.75 22.09 10.47
N SER A 166 9.13 23.18 11.12
CA SER A 166 9.98 24.22 10.52
C SER A 166 11.32 24.25 11.21
N ARG A 167 12.39 24.32 10.41
CA ARG A 167 13.77 24.39 10.92
C ARG A 167 14.67 25.11 9.93
N SER A 168 15.87 25.49 10.37
CA SER A 168 16.88 26.16 9.52
C SER A 168 18.02 25.20 9.19
N ASP A 169 18.30 25.05 7.90
CA ASP A 169 19.38 24.20 7.39
C ASP A 169 19.81 24.70 6.00
N GLU A 170 20.79 24.03 5.38
CA GLU A 170 21.11 24.20 3.95
C GLU A 170 20.35 23.14 3.12
N TRP A 171 19.51 23.58 2.17
CA TRP A 171 18.55 22.72 1.47
C TRP A 171 19.09 22.22 0.13
N TYR A 172 19.40 20.93 0.04
CA TYR A 172 19.91 20.34 -1.20
C TYR A 172 18.84 20.12 -2.24
N ASN A 173 19.09 20.60 -3.46
CA ASN A 173 18.46 20.12 -4.69
C ASN A 173 19.26 18.91 -5.21
N TYR A 174 18.55 17.97 -5.84
CA TYR A 174 19.13 16.72 -6.33
C TYR A 174 19.11 16.66 -7.86
N ARG A 175 20.04 15.92 -8.46
CA ARG A 175 20.07 15.69 -9.91
C ARG A 175 18.87 14.89 -10.41
N THR A 176 18.33 14.04 -9.54
CA THR A 176 17.19 13.18 -9.79
C THR A 176 16.30 13.12 -8.56
N ASN A 177 14.98 13.05 -8.78
CA ASN A 177 14.02 12.84 -7.69
C ASN A 177 14.04 11.34 -7.26
N PRO A 178 14.29 11.03 -5.97
CA PRO A 178 14.43 9.66 -5.50
C PRO A 178 13.10 8.89 -5.37
N ARG A 179 11.93 9.54 -5.51
CA ARG A 179 10.61 8.94 -5.24
C ARG A 179 10.32 7.66 -6.04
N THR A 180 10.89 7.53 -7.23
CA THR A 180 10.71 6.34 -8.08
C THR A 180 11.52 5.13 -7.61
N VAL A 181 12.54 5.34 -6.77
CA VAL A 181 13.50 4.32 -6.33
C VAL A 181 13.63 4.19 -4.81
N ALA A 182 12.97 5.08 -4.04
CA ALA A 182 12.97 5.10 -2.58
C ALA A 182 11.62 5.51 -2.00
N LYS A 183 11.35 5.04 -0.77
CA LYS A 183 10.24 5.50 0.05
C LYS A 183 10.58 6.86 0.65
N VAL A 184 9.88 7.90 0.20
CA VAL A 184 10.03 9.26 0.74
C VAL A 184 9.40 9.34 2.13
N LEU A 185 10.18 9.83 3.10
CA LEU A 185 9.73 10.04 4.48
C LEU A 185 9.40 11.51 4.73
N GLN A 186 10.17 12.41 4.14
CA GLN A 186 9.99 13.86 4.28
C GLN A 186 10.23 14.60 2.97
N ASN A 187 9.52 15.71 2.83
CA ASN A 187 9.52 16.57 1.66
C ASN A 187 9.69 18.03 2.07
N LEU A 188 10.44 18.82 1.31
CA LEU A 188 10.53 20.26 1.50
C LEU A 188 9.33 20.97 0.87
N ASP A 189 8.80 21.96 1.58
CA ASP A 189 7.86 22.90 1.00
C ASP A 189 8.61 24.06 0.34
N GLU A 190 8.82 24.00 -0.97
CA GLU A 190 9.47 25.07 -1.73
C GLU A 190 8.71 26.41 -1.69
N GLY A 191 7.44 26.44 -1.28
CA GLY A 191 6.72 27.70 -1.03
C GLY A 191 7.18 28.43 0.24
N SER A 192 7.93 27.76 1.11
CA SER A 192 8.36 28.30 2.42
C SER A 192 9.77 28.88 2.44
N TYR A 193 10.54 28.72 1.35
CA TYR A 193 11.93 29.17 1.25
C TYR A 193 12.28 29.51 -0.22
N THR A 194 13.48 30.02 -0.47
CA THR A 194 13.93 30.38 -1.84
C THR A 194 15.10 29.53 -2.32
N GLY A 195 15.14 29.25 -3.63
CA GLY A 195 16.21 28.49 -4.29
C GLY A 195 16.02 26.97 -4.34
N GLY A 196 14.81 26.49 -4.04
CA GLY A 196 14.38 25.14 -4.41
C GLY A 196 14.38 24.94 -5.94
N GLY A 197 14.68 23.72 -6.37
CA GLY A 197 14.83 23.36 -7.78
C GLY A 197 14.20 22.02 -8.15
N MET A 198 13.44 21.40 -7.24
CA MET A 198 12.78 20.11 -7.42
C MET A 198 11.28 20.26 -7.67
N GLY A 199 10.70 21.43 -7.38
CA GLY A 199 9.29 21.74 -7.59
C GLY A 199 8.40 21.26 -6.45
N ALA A 200 7.16 20.88 -6.76
CA ALA A 200 6.16 20.49 -5.75
C ALA A 200 6.56 19.24 -4.93
N ASP A 201 7.40 18.38 -5.54
CA ASP A 201 7.94 17.18 -4.92
C ASP A 201 9.47 17.31 -4.77
N HIS A 202 9.88 17.75 -3.59
CA HIS A 202 11.26 17.90 -3.15
C HIS A 202 11.57 16.96 -1.96
N PRO A 203 11.78 15.65 -2.20
CA PRO A 203 12.19 14.74 -1.14
C PRO A 203 13.49 15.19 -0.46
N ILE A 204 13.53 15.11 0.87
CA ILE A 204 14.71 15.50 1.66
C ILE A 204 15.18 14.39 2.61
N THR A 205 14.29 13.46 2.98
CA THR A 205 14.63 12.27 3.77
C THR A 205 13.91 11.06 3.18
N TRP A 206 14.61 9.96 2.95
CA TRP A 206 14.04 8.74 2.37
C TRP A 206 14.74 7.48 2.87
N CYS A 207 14.07 6.35 2.70
CA CYS A 207 14.63 5.02 2.96
C CYS A 207 14.36 4.07 1.79
N LYS A 208 15.18 3.04 1.66
CA LYS A 208 14.98 1.96 0.70
C LYS A 208 15.72 0.70 1.10
N THR A 209 15.24 -0.44 0.59
CA THR A 209 16.07 -1.63 0.49
C THR A 209 17.02 -1.51 -0.70
N GLN A 210 18.22 -2.07 -0.58
CA GLN A 210 19.19 -2.18 -1.67
C GLN A 210 19.81 -3.57 -1.60
N SER A 211 19.49 -4.44 -2.57
CA SER A 211 19.79 -5.88 -2.47
C SER A 211 19.24 -6.44 -1.14
N ASN A 212 20.06 -7.09 -0.30
CA ASN A 212 19.65 -7.52 1.04
C ASN A 212 19.88 -6.45 2.13
N GLY A 213 20.50 -5.32 1.77
CA GLY A 213 20.84 -4.22 2.64
C GLY A 213 19.73 -3.18 2.80
N ARG A 214 20.00 -2.19 3.65
CA ARG A 214 19.07 -1.10 3.98
C ARG A 214 19.79 0.24 3.86
N SER A 215 19.16 1.18 3.17
CA SER A 215 19.67 2.54 2.97
C SER A 215 18.70 3.55 3.57
N PHE A 216 19.22 4.41 4.42
CA PHE A 216 18.57 5.62 4.88
C PHE A 216 19.39 6.82 4.44
N TYR A 217 18.73 7.87 3.97
CA TYR A 217 19.37 9.13 3.67
C TYR A 217 18.53 10.30 4.18
N THR A 218 19.21 11.31 4.71
CA THR A 218 18.63 12.62 4.97
C THR A 218 19.55 13.72 4.46
N GLY A 219 19.02 14.66 3.68
CA GLY A 219 19.73 15.85 3.23
C GLY A 219 19.84 16.93 4.31
N LEU A 220 19.27 16.67 5.48
CA LEU A 220 19.38 17.49 6.68
C LEU A 220 20.76 17.31 7.34
N GLY A 221 21.20 18.30 8.12
CA GLY A 221 22.39 18.20 8.96
C GLY A 221 23.59 19.01 8.50
N HIS A 222 23.39 20.09 7.73
CA HIS A 222 24.47 21.02 7.39
C HIS A 222 24.96 21.76 8.64
N THR A 223 24.02 22.32 9.40
CA THR A 223 24.35 23.25 10.49
C THR A 223 24.77 22.51 11.76
N GLN A 224 25.71 23.08 12.52
CA GLN A 224 26.08 22.54 13.84
C GLN A 224 24.88 22.49 14.80
N ALA A 225 23.97 23.47 14.70
CA ALA A 225 22.76 23.56 15.51
C ALA A 225 21.82 22.37 15.33
N SER A 226 21.75 21.78 14.12
CA SER A 226 20.93 20.61 13.82
C SER A 226 21.16 19.47 14.82
N TYR A 227 22.42 19.23 15.18
CA TYR A 227 22.82 18.12 16.05
C TYR A 227 22.42 18.31 17.53
N ALA A 228 22.00 19.51 17.91
CA ALA A 228 21.40 19.79 19.21
C ALA A 228 19.87 19.70 19.21
N GLU A 229 19.21 19.74 18.05
CA GLU A 229 17.75 19.71 17.94
C GLU A 229 17.19 18.31 18.27
N ALA A 230 16.35 18.22 19.31
CA ALA A 230 15.77 16.94 19.74
C ALA A 230 15.10 16.15 18.60
N ALA A 231 14.35 16.86 17.74
CA ALA A 231 13.67 16.25 16.61
C ALA A 231 14.65 15.65 15.58
N PHE A 232 15.77 16.32 15.28
CA PHE A 232 16.80 15.80 14.38
C PHE A 232 17.60 14.66 15.01
N ARG A 233 17.89 14.72 16.31
CA ARG A 233 18.54 13.63 17.05
C ARG A 233 17.74 12.34 16.98
N THR A 234 16.42 12.41 17.19
CA THR A 234 15.53 11.24 17.08
C THR A 234 15.40 10.76 15.63
N LEU A 235 15.40 11.67 14.65
CA LEU A 235 15.41 11.31 13.23
C LEU A 235 16.65 10.48 12.86
N LEU A 236 17.83 10.95 13.25
CA LEU A 236 19.07 10.23 12.96
C LEU A 236 19.14 8.89 13.68
N LEU A 237 18.69 8.81 14.94
CA LEU A 237 18.58 7.54 15.66
C LEU A 237 17.67 6.54 14.93
N GLY A 238 16.49 6.98 14.50
CA GLY A 238 15.55 6.13 13.76
C GLY A 238 16.12 5.64 12.43
N GLY A 239 16.87 6.49 11.71
CA GLY A 239 17.59 6.11 10.49
C GLY A 239 18.68 5.07 10.73
N ILE A 240 19.48 5.24 11.79
CA ILE A 240 20.52 4.27 12.20
C ILE A 240 19.89 2.93 12.60
N ARG A 241 18.82 2.95 13.41
CA ARG A 241 18.12 1.73 13.83
C ARG A 241 17.49 0.99 12.65
N TYR A 242 16.96 1.70 11.66
CA TYR A 242 16.48 1.10 10.41
C TYR A 242 17.62 0.44 9.63
N ALA A 243 18.71 1.17 9.36
CA ALA A 243 19.86 0.65 8.63
C ALA A 243 20.46 -0.59 9.32
N ALA A 244 20.56 -0.58 10.65
CA ALA A 244 21.02 -1.69 11.47
C ALA A 244 20.05 -2.89 11.53
N GLY A 245 18.79 -2.71 11.09
CA GLY A 245 17.78 -3.76 11.06
C GLY A 245 16.97 -3.94 12.35
N TRP A 246 17.07 -2.98 13.29
CA TRP A 246 16.38 -3.01 14.57
C TRP A 246 15.00 -2.35 14.54
N ALA A 247 14.83 -1.29 13.73
CA ALA A 247 13.51 -0.76 13.40
C ALA A 247 12.97 -1.47 12.16
N LYS A 248 11.84 -2.19 12.29
CA LYS A 248 11.20 -2.91 11.19
C LYS A 248 10.30 -1.94 10.43
N GLN A 249 10.62 -1.67 9.16
CA GLN A 249 9.95 -0.63 8.38
C GLN A 249 9.78 -1.08 6.93
N ASP A 250 8.61 -0.81 6.37
CA ASP A 250 8.34 -1.02 4.94
C ASP A 250 8.86 0.17 4.11
N CYS A 251 10.11 0.07 3.67
CA CYS A 251 10.75 1.06 2.81
C CYS A 251 10.70 0.68 1.32
N ARG A 252 9.75 -0.17 0.90
CA ARG A 252 9.50 -0.40 -0.53
C ARG A 252 8.90 0.85 -1.17
N VAL A 253 9.19 1.07 -2.45
CA VAL A 253 8.56 2.14 -3.22
C VAL A 253 7.05 1.90 -3.29
N GLU A 254 6.27 2.93 -2.98
CA GLU A 254 4.82 2.88 -3.02
C GLU A 254 4.28 3.76 -4.15
N SER A 255 3.37 3.22 -4.96
CA SER A 255 2.68 3.96 -6.01
C SER A 255 1.25 3.48 -6.22
N GLY A 256 0.38 4.41 -6.61
CA GLY A 256 -1.02 4.13 -6.95
C GLY A 256 -1.98 3.97 -5.77
N TYR A 257 -1.59 4.40 -4.56
CA TYR A 257 -2.50 4.45 -3.42
C TYR A 257 -3.29 5.76 -3.41
N THR A 258 -4.58 5.66 -3.10
CA THR A 258 -5.45 6.78 -2.77
C THR A 258 -5.56 6.88 -1.25
N THR A 259 -5.25 8.05 -0.70
CA THR A 259 -5.46 8.31 0.73
C THR A 259 -6.96 8.41 1.01
N ILE A 260 -7.45 7.60 1.95
CA ILE A 260 -8.84 7.65 2.43
C ILE A 260 -8.95 8.26 3.83
N TYR A 261 -7.83 8.40 4.55
CA TYR A 261 -7.74 9.21 5.76
C TYR A 261 -6.43 10.01 5.77
N ASN A 262 -6.54 11.34 5.77
CA ASN A 262 -5.44 12.30 5.83
C ASN A 262 -5.56 13.28 7.03
N GLY A 263 -6.35 12.92 8.04
CA GLY A 263 -6.77 13.82 9.13
C GLY A 263 -8.22 14.28 9.00
N SER A 264 -8.84 14.14 7.83
CA SER A 264 -10.30 14.28 7.70
C SER A 264 -11.00 12.93 7.81
N THR A 265 -12.12 12.88 8.53
CA THR A 265 -13.04 11.74 8.60
C THR A 265 -14.17 11.84 7.57
N THR A 266 -14.07 12.73 6.57
CA THR A 266 -15.01 12.76 5.45
C THR A 266 -15.09 11.38 4.77
N GLY A 267 -16.32 10.87 4.60
CA GLY A 267 -16.57 9.53 4.04
C GLY A 267 -16.42 8.38 5.04
N TRP A 268 -16.17 8.68 6.32
CA TRP A 268 -16.17 7.70 7.41
C TRP A 268 -17.40 7.85 8.30
N THR A 269 -17.94 6.72 8.75
CA THR A 269 -19.08 6.64 9.66
C THR A 269 -18.66 5.92 10.94
N GLN A 270 -19.11 6.41 12.10
CA GLN A 270 -18.85 5.82 13.41
C GLN A 270 -20.07 5.00 13.87
N ASN A 271 -19.83 3.76 14.33
CA ASN A 271 -20.83 2.91 14.98
C ASN A 271 -20.39 2.55 16.41
N GLY A 272 -21.36 2.38 17.32
CA GLY A 272 -21.13 1.96 18.71
C GLY A 272 -20.82 3.11 19.69
N PRO A 273 -20.80 2.83 21.01
CA PRO A 273 -20.51 3.82 22.05
C PRO A 273 -19.04 4.26 22.11
N GLY A 274 -18.12 3.51 21.51
CA GLY A 274 -16.72 3.91 21.31
C GLY A 274 -16.55 4.95 20.21
N SER A 275 -15.45 5.70 20.25
CA SER A 275 -15.09 6.65 19.20
C SER A 275 -13.57 6.76 19.05
N PHE A 276 -13.10 7.69 18.21
CA PHE A 276 -11.70 8.03 18.04
C PHE A 276 -11.50 9.53 18.24
N THR A 277 -10.52 9.91 19.04
CA THR A 277 -9.99 11.28 18.98
C THR A 277 -9.22 11.47 17.67
N ASN A 278 -9.20 12.67 17.11
CA ASN A 278 -8.47 12.97 15.88
C ASN A 278 -7.56 14.18 16.09
N THR A 279 -6.27 13.93 16.30
CA THR A 279 -5.27 14.98 16.55
C THR A 279 -4.04 14.71 15.70
N ASN A 280 -3.50 15.74 15.04
CA ASN A 280 -2.32 15.63 14.18
C ASN A 280 -2.45 14.48 13.16
N ASN A 281 -3.60 14.38 12.50
CA ASN A 281 -3.92 13.32 11.53
C ASN A 281 -3.73 11.90 12.10
N THR A 282 -4.00 11.72 13.40
CA THR A 282 -3.91 10.45 14.11
C THR A 282 -5.21 10.19 14.84
N LEU A 283 -5.82 9.04 14.57
CA LEU A 283 -7.02 8.56 15.24
C LEU A 283 -6.59 7.73 16.45
N THR A 284 -7.10 8.00 17.64
CA THR A 284 -6.82 7.18 18.84
C THR A 284 -8.11 6.75 19.49
N SER A 285 -8.29 5.45 19.71
CA SER A 285 -9.50 4.87 20.31
C SER A 285 -9.77 5.46 21.69
N VAL A 286 -11.05 5.73 21.97
CA VAL A 286 -11.53 6.20 23.28
C VAL A 286 -12.94 5.69 23.55
N GLY A 287 -13.24 5.36 24.81
CA GLY A 287 -14.55 4.85 25.23
C GLY A 287 -14.69 3.34 25.04
N GLY A 288 -15.92 2.85 24.85
CA GLY A 288 -16.21 1.41 24.75
C GLY A 288 -16.09 0.84 23.33
N MET A 289 -16.76 -0.29 23.08
CA MET A 289 -16.81 -0.93 21.75
C MET A 289 -17.31 0.04 20.67
N GLY A 290 -16.59 0.13 19.56
CA GLY A 290 -16.92 1.00 18.45
C GLY A 290 -16.21 0.61 17.17
N MET A 291 -16.61 1.25 16.07
CA MET A 291 -16.01 1.02 14.76
C MET A 291 -16.12 2.29 13.93
N LEU A 292 -14.99 2.75 13.40
CA LEU A 292 -14.97 3.79 12.38
C LEU A 292 -14.75 3.12 11.03
N TRP A 293 -15.70 3.23 10.10
CA TRP A 293 -15.66 2.54 8.82
C TRP A 293 -15.84 3.48 7.64
N TYR A 294 -15.24 3.15 6.51
CA TYR A 294 -15.29 3.99 5.31
C TYR A 294 -16.56 3.71 4.52
N SER A 295 -17.61 4.47 4.80
CA SER A 295 -18.96 4.29 4.25
C SER A 295 -19.11 4.82 2.81
N ALA A 296 -18.20 5.67 2.36
CA ALA A 296 -18.30 6.27 1.03
C ALA A 296 -18.16 5.26 -0.13
N LYS A 297 -17.58 4.06 0.12
CA LYS A 297 -17.33 3.08 -0.94
C LYS A 297 -17.06 1.67 -0.40
N GLN A 298 -17.65 0.66 -1.06
CA GLN A 298 -17.24 -0.74 -0.94
C GLN A 298 -16.07 -1.08 -1.86
N TYR A 299 -15.25 -2.03 -1.44
CA TYR A 299 -14.08 -2.51 -2.17
C TYR A 299 -14.15 -4.01 -2.43
N GLY A 300 -13.59 -4.43 -3.57
CA GLY A 300 -13.42 -5.84 -3.94
C GLY A 300 -11.97 -6.27 -3.81
N SER A 301 -11.20 -6.25 -4.90
CA SER A 301 -9.75 -6.53 -4.84
C SER A 301 -8.93 -5.26 -4.64
N TYR A 302 -8.18 -5.20 -3.54
CA TYR A 302 -7.43 -4.02 -3.12
C TYR A 302 -6.21 -4.37 -2.27
N SER A 303 -5.26 -3.45 -2.19
CA SER A 303 -4.25 -3.39 -1.14
C SER A 303 -4.59 -2.21 -0.23
N LEU A 304 -4.92 -2.50 1.02
CA LEU A 304 -5.18 -1.50 2.06
C LEU A 304 -3.91 -1.37 2.92
N LYS A 305 -3.37 -0.16 3.01
CA LYS A 305 -2.26 0.17 3.91
C LYS A 305 -2.71 1.13 4.99
N LEU A 306 -2.23 0.89 6.21
CA LEU A 306 -2.46 1.77 7.35
C LEU A 306 -1.37 1.58 8.40
N ASP A 307 -1.15 2.63 9.16
CA ASP A 307 -0.16 2.61 10.23
C ASP A 307 -0.88 2.57 11.58
N TRP A 308 -0.40 1.74 12.49
CA TRP A 308 -0.96 1.57 13.82
C TRP A 308 0.11 1.53 14.92
N THR A 309 -0.26 1.87 16.15
CA THR A 309 0.57 1.71 17.35
C THR A 309 -0.32 1.42 18.55
N MET A 310 0.21 0.65 19.51
CA MET A 310 -0.39 0.42 20.82
C MET A 310 0.69 0.55 21.90
N PRO A 311 0.43 1.24 23.02
CA PRO A 311 1.42 1.49 24.08
C PRO A 311 1.83 0.22 24.84
N GLY A 312 0.98 -0.81 24.86
CA GLY A 312 1.25 -2.05 25.59
C GLY A 312 0.39 -3.20 25.13
N ASP A 313 -0.30 -3.80 26.10
CA ASP A 313 -1.28 -4.87 25.88
C ASP A 313 -2.67 -4.24 25.70
N ASP A 314 -3.02 -3.99 24.44
CA ASP A 314 -4.28 -3.42 24.01
C ASP A 314 -4.85 -4.25 22.85
N ASN A 315 -6.16 -4.16 22.63
CA ASN A 315 -6.86 -4.89 21.57
C ASN A 315 -7.53 -3.94 20.56
N SER A 316 -7.38 -4.27 19.29
CA SER A 316 -8.13 -3.68 18.18
C SER A 316 -8.04 -4.59 16.95
N GLY A 317 -8.54 -4.12 15.81
CA GLY A 317 -8.43 -4.82 14.55
C GLY A 317 -8.89 -4.01 13.35
N ILE A 318 -8.60 -4.55 12.18
CA ILE A 318 -9.03 -4.01 10.89
C ILE A 318 -10.10 -4.92 10.31
N LEU A 319 -11.30 -4.38 10.11
CA LEU A 319 -12.44 -5.11 9.60
C LEU A 319 -12.48 -5.00 8.07
N LEU A 320 -12.68 -6.13 7.40
CA LEU A 320 -12.65 -6.29 5.95
C LEU A 320 -13.92 -7.00 5.47
N GLY A 321 -14.49 -6.54 4.35
CA GLY A 321 -15.48 -7.30 3.58
C GLY A 321 -16.84 -7.46 4.27
N PHE A 322 -17.22 -6.55 5.17
CA PHE A 322 -18.55 -6.56 5.78
C PHE A 322 -19.54 -5.72 4.95
N PRO A 323 -20.84 -6.09 4.91
CA PRO A 323 -21.89 -5.27 4.31
C PRO A 323 -22.20 -4.06 5.19
N THR A 324 -23.20 -3.24 4.84
CA THR A 324 -23.59 -2.07 5.65
C THR A 324 -23.89 -2.50 7.10
N PRO A 325 -23.10 -2.05 8.10
CA PRO A 325 -23.24 -2.51 9.46
C PRO A 325 -24.36 -1.79 10.21
N THR A 326 -25.13 -2.51 11.02
CA THR A 326 -26.10 -1.92 11.96
C THR A 326 -25.44 -1.48 13.27
N ASP A 327 -24.34 -2.15 13.64
CA ASP A 327 -23.57 -1.93 14.86
C ASP A 327 -22.16 -2.55 14.71
N PRO A 328 -21.21 -2.33 15.64
CA PRO A 328 -19.87 -2.92 15.56
C PRO A 328 -19.87 -4.45 15.43
N GLN A 329 -20.76 -5.14 16.14
CA GLN A 329 -20.83 -6.59 16.17
C GLN A 329 -21.29 -7.18 14.83
N SER A 330 -22.18 -6.48 14.11
CA SER A 330 -22.66 -6.90 12.80
C SER A 330 -21.51 -6.98 11.78
N ALA A 331 -20.57 -6.03 11.78
CA ALA A 331 -19.39 -6.09 10.91
C ALA A 331 -18.44 -7.22 11.31
N ILE A 332 -18.20 -7.42 12.61
CA ILE A 332 -17.37 -8.53 13.12
C ILE A 332 -17.97 -9.89 12.73
N ASN A 333 -19.31 -10.00 12.78
CA ASN A 333 -20.03 -11.23 12.48
C ASN A 333 -20.19 -11.52 10.98
N GLN A 334 -20.05 -10.51 10.12
CA GLN A 334 -20.33 -10.62 8.69
C GLN A 334 -19.10 -10.33 7.79
N GLY A 335 -18.01 -9.82 8.37
CA GLY A 335 -16.73 -9.64 7.71
C GLY A 335 -15.61 -10.44 8.38
N HIS A 336 -14.38 -10.01 8.14
CA HIS A 336 -13.18 -10.57 8.75
C HIS A 336 -12.37 -9.50 9.45
N GLU A 337 -11.91 -9.80 10.66
CA GLU A 337 -11.03 -8.93 11.43
C GLU A 337 -9.58 -9.41 11.33
N VAL A 338 -8.68 -8.49 10.96
CA VAL A 338 -7.23 -8.68 11.10
C VAL A 338 -6.81 -8.09 12.44
N GLN A 339 -6.40 -8.94 13.37
CA GLN A 339 -6.14 -8.56 14.76
C GLN A 339 -4.96 -7.61 14.93
N ILE A 340 -5.09 -6.72 15.92
CA ILE A 340 -4.02 -6.01 16.62
C ILE A 340 -4.19 -6.35 18.08
N ASP A 341 -3.34 -7.23 18.60
CA ASP A 341 -3.47 -7.72 19.96
C ASP A 341 -2.12 -8.28 20.44
N ALA A 342 -1.73 -7.98 21.68
CA ALA A 342 -0.51 -8.49 22.29
C ALA A 342 -0.69 -9.90 22.89
N THR A 343 -1.91 -10.42 22.97
CA THR A 343 -2.21 -11.75 23.51
C THR A 343 -1.59 -12.89 22.69
N ASP A 344 -1.25 -13.96 23.40
CA ASP A 344 -0.48 -15.12 22.93
C ASP A 344 -1.35 -16.30 22.45
N THR A 345 -2.68 -16.15 22.37
CA THR A 345 -3.50 -17.19 21.71
C THR A 345 -3.33 -17.10 20.21
N ALA A 346 -2.90 -18.20 19.59
CA ALA A 346 -2.46 -18.22 18.20
C ALA A 346 -3.50 -17.66 17.22
N ASP A 347 -4.80 -17.86 17.45
CA ASP A 347 -5.89 -17.40 16.58
C ASP A 347 -6.40 -15.97 16.87
N LYS A 348 -5.88 -15.30 17.90
CA LYS A 348 -6.32 -13.96 18.35
C LYS A 348 -5.13 -13.07 18.69
N THR A 349 -4.16 -13.01 17.80
CA THR A 349 -2.93 -12.25 18.01
C THR A 349 -2.67 -11.37 16.80
N THR A 350 -1.85 -10.34 16.97
CA THR A 350 -1.46 -9.42 15.88
C THR A 350 -1.21 -10.15 14.54
N GLY A 351 -2.06 -9.88 13.55
CA GLY A 351 -2.01 -10.42 12.19
C GLY A 351 -2.83 -11.68 11.95
N SER A 352 -3.47 -12.26 12.97
CA SER A 352 -4.43 -13.34 12.78
C SER A 352 -5.70 -12.83 12.08
N ILE A 353 -6.36 -13.71 11.33
CA ILE A 353 -7.76 -13.51 10.95
C ILE A 353 -8.60 -14.05 12.11
N TYR A 354 -9.24 -13.16 12.86
CA TYR A 354 -9.82 -13.44 14.17
C TYR A 354 -10.75 -14.67 14.16
N GLY A 355 -10.35 -15.74 14.87
CA GLY A 355 -11.12 -16.98 14.96
C GLY A 355 -11.12 -17.87 13.70
N PHE A 356 -10.39 -17.49 12.64
CA PHE A 356 -10.31 -18.25 11.38
C PHE A 356 -8.90 -18.78 11.09
N LYS A 357 -7.87 -17.94 11.23
CA LYS A 357 -6.50 -18.34 10.90
C LYS A 357 -5.46 -17.54 11.69
N SER A 358 -4.63 -18.28 12.44
CA SER A 358 -3.44 -17.75 13.10
C SER A 358 -2.45 -17.14 12.12
N ALA A 359 -1.74 -16.09 12.55
CA ALA A 359 -0.56 -15.61 11.85
C ALA A 359 0.59 -16.63 11.94
N ASP A 360 1.52 -16.58 10.99
CA ASP A 360 2.85 -17.15 11.18
C ASP A 360 3.55 -16.35 12.29
N VAL A 361 3.56 -16.93 13.49
CA VAL A 361 4.12 -16.33 14.71
C VAL A 361 5.59 -15.96 14.54
N ALA A 362 6.38 -16.80 13.87
CA ALA A 362 7.80 -16.52 13.67
C ALA A 362 8.01 -15.37 12.68
N ALA A 363 7.21 -15.31 11.62
CA ALA A 363 7.25 -14.19 10.67
C ALA A 363 6.75 -12.90 11.32
N ARG A 364 5.70 -12.96 12.14
CA ARG A 364 5.16 -11.84 12.93
C ARG A 364 6.22 -11.29 13.86
N ASP A 365 6.82 -12.11 14.71
CA ASP A 365 7.81 -11.66 15.71
C ASP A 365 9.06 -11.07 15.06
N ALA A 366 9.45 -11.56 13.88
CA ALA A 366 10.56 -11.01 13.13
C ALA A 366 10.24 -9.64 12.48
N ALA A 367 8.98 -9.30 12.33
CA ALA A 367 8.50 -8.09 11.66
C ALA A 367 7.88 -7.05 12.61
N LEU A 368 7.35 -7.46 13.76
CA LEU A 368 6.65 -6.61 14.70
C LEU A 368 7.63 -5.67 15.43
N ASN A 369 7.32 -4.38 15.42
CA ASN A 369 8.00 -3.42 16.27
C ASN A 369 7.45 -3.50 17.71
N PRO A 370 8.27 -3.18 18.71
CA PRO A 370 7.85 -3.21 20.12
C PRO A 370 6.68 -2.26 20.42
N PRO A 371 5.97 -2.45 21.56
CA PRO A 371 4.94 -1.53 22.00
C PRO A 371 5.40 -0.06 22.04
N GLY A 372 4.51 0.85 21.65
CA GLY A 372 4.75 2.28 21.48
C GLY A 372 5.45 2.66 20.17
N ALA A 373 5.98 1.69 19.41
CA ALA A 373 6.49 1.92 18.07
C ALA A 373 5.41 1.66 17.01
N TRP A 374 5.45 2.47 15.95
CA TRP A 374 4.52 2.35 14.84
C TRP A 374 4.83 1.11 14.00
N ASN A 375 3.76 0.47 13.54
CA ASN A 375 3.74 -0.63 12.62
C ASN A 375 2.88 -0.27 11.41
N THR A 376 3.19 -0.85 10.26
CA THR A 376 2.37 -0.72 9.06
C THR A 376 1.80 -2.08 8.70
N TYR A 377 0.48 -2.13 8.51
CA TYR A 377 -0.15 -3.22 7.79
C TYR A 377 -0.28 -2.89 6.30
N GLU A 378 -0.04 -3.92 5.49
CA GLU A 378 -0.57 -4.03 4.14
C GLU A 378 -1.48 -5.25 4.08
N LEU A 379 -2.77 -5.02 3.82
CA LEU A 379 -3.80 -6.02 3.73
C LEU A 379 -4.20 -6.15 2.26
N LEU A 380 -3.75 -7.24 1.63
CA LEU A 380 -3.94 -7.52 0.23
C LEU A 380 -5.12 -8.48 0.07
N VAL A 381 -6.23 -7.94 -0.41
CA VAL A 381 -7.48 -8.67 -0.67
C VAL A 381 -7.63 -8.90 -2.16
N GLU A 382 -7.74 -10.16 -2.57
CA GLU A 382 -7.95 -10.57 -3.96
C GLU A 382 -8.98 -11.71 -4.02
N GLY A 383 -10.18 -11.40 -4.49
CA GLY A 383 -11.32 -12.31 -4.37
C GLY A 383 -11.63 -12.61 -2.91
N GLU A 384 -11.60 -13.90 -2.54
CA GLU A 384 -11.80 -14.38 -1.16
C GLU A 384 -10.48 -14.53 -0.37
N ARG A 385 -9.34 -14.14 -0.95
CA ARG A 385 -8.02 -14.31 -0.31
C ARG A 385 -7.56 -13.01 0.34
N VAL A 386 -7.10 -13.10 1.59
CA VAL A 386 -6.44 -12.03 2.35
C VAL A 386 -5.00 -12.41 2.64
N ARG A 387 -4.05 -11.62 2.16
CA ARG A 387 -2.64 -11.69 2.57
C ARG A 387 -2.32 -10.52 3.49
N VAL A 388 -1.81 -10.82 4.67
CA VAL A 388 -1.45 -9.82 5.68
C VAL A 388 0.05 -9.66 5.68
N TYR A 389 0.51 -8.45 5.43
CA TYR A 389 1.92 -8.08 5.59
C TYR A 389 2.06 -7.09 6.74
N LEU A 390 3.02 -7.35 7.62
CA LEU A 390 3.41 -6.48 8.72
C LEU A 390 4.81 -5.95 8.43
N ASN A 391 4.96 -4.62 8.37
CA ASN A 391 6.23 -3.95 8.06
C ASN A 391 6.94 -4.54 6.81
N GLY A 392 6.14 -4.87 5.78
CA GLY A 392 6.61 -5.43 4.51
C GLY A 392 6.85 -6.94 4.49
N ARG A 393 6.73 -7.65 5.62
CA ARG A 393 6.85 -9.12 5.69
C ARG A 393 5.47 -9.77 5.69
N GLN A 394 5.23 -10.74 4.81
CA GLN A 394 4.00 -11.52 4.85
C GLN A 394 3.96 -12.36 6.13
N ILE A 395 2.87 -12.25 6.90
CA ILE A 395 2.66 -12.97 8.16
C ILE A 395 1.37 -13.79 8.17
N ASN A 396 0.47 -13.59 7.20
CA ASN A 396 -0.71 -14.43 7.05
C ASN A 396 -1.15 -14.50 5.58
N ASP A 397 -1.81 -15.60 5.24
CA ASP A 397 -2.32 -15.89 3.91
C ASP A 397 -3.58 -16.75 4.04
N PHE A 398 -4.70 -16.10 4.15
CA PHE A 398 -6.00 -16.70 4.42
C PHE A 398 -6.85 -16.71 3.14
N THR A 399 -7.60 -17.77 2.92
CA THR A 399 -8.63 -17.81 1.88
C THR A 399 -9.94 -18.14 2.56
N ASN A 400 -10.91 -17.23 2.45
CA ASN A 400 -12.24 -17.42 2.97
C ASN A 400 -12.97 -18.54 2.22
N THR A 401 -13.70 -19.35 2.98
CA THR A 401 -14.56 -20.42 2.48
C THR A 401 -15.99 -20.30 2.99
N ASP A 402 -16.28 -19.29 3.83
CA ASP A 402 -17.61 -19.04 4.37
C ASP A 402 -18.41 -18.17 3.37
N PRO A 403 -19.45 -18.73 2.71
CA PRO A 403 -20.25 -17.97 1.76
C PRO A 403 -21.08 -16.86 2.43
N ALA A 404 -21.23 -16.86 3.75
CA ALA A 404 -21.93 -15.80 4.47
C ALA A 404 -21.07 -14.55 4.73
N ARG A 405 -19.75 -14.62 4.49
CA ARG A 405 -18.78 -13.54 4.72
C ARG A 405 -17.92 -13.34 3.47
N SER A 406 -18.37 -12.56 2.51
CA SER A 406 -17.61 -12.40 1.25
C SER A 406 -16.65 -11.21 1.29
N LEU A 407 -15.40 -11.43 0.89
CA LEU A 407 -14.40 -10.38 0.70
C LEU A 407 -14.46 -9.75 -0.70
N THR A 408 -15.30 -10.26 -1.60
CA THR A 408 -15.38 -9.79 -3.00
C THR A 408 -16.08 -8.45 -3.15
N SER A 409 -16.86 -8.03 -2.14
CA SER A 409 -17.47 -6.71 -2.05
C SER A 409 -17.83 -6.40 -0.61
N GLY A 410 -17.22 -5.37 -0.03
CA GLY A 410 -17.62 -4.91 1.29
C GLY A 410 -16.86 -3.68 1.75
N TYR A 411 -17.21 -3.20 2.93
CA TYR A 411 -16.57 -2.05 3.55
C TYR A 411 -15.30 -2.44 4.29
N ILE A 412 -14.55 -1.41 4.67
CA ILE A 412 -13.38 -1.51 5.53
C ILE A 412 -13.59 -0.64 6.77
N GLY A 413 -13.04 -1.06 7.90
CA GLY A 413 -13.15 -0.29 9.15
C GLY A 413 -12.00 -0.57 10.11
N ILE A 414 -11.85 0.33 11.08
CA ILE A 414 -10.95 0.19 12.21
C ILE A 414 -11.78 0.04 13.49
N GLN A 415 -11.37 -0.89 14.35
CA GLN A 415 -12.10 -1.21 15.57
C GLN A 415 -11.62 -0.35 16.74
N ASN A 416 -12.56 0.05 17.59
CA ASN A 416 -12.28 0.39 18.97
C ASN A 416 -12.85 -0.77 19.81
N HIS A 417 -11.98 -1.56 20.45
CA HIS A 417 -12.40 -2.79 21.10
C HIS A 417 -13.14 -2.51 22.43
N GLY A 418 -12.58 -1.67 23.30
CA GLY A 418 -13.15 -1.47 24.63
C GLY A 418 -12.50 -0.36 25.45
N THR A 419 -13.11 -0.11 26.60
CA THR A 419 -12.60 0.90 27.54
C THR A 419 -11.23 0.50 28.05
N GLY A 420 -10.22 1.32 27.73
CA GLY A 420 -8.84 1.11 28.15
C GLY A 420 -7.94 0.49 27.08
N ASP A 421 -8.47 0.17 25.90
CA ASP A 421 -7.69 -0.23 24.74
C ASP A 421 -7.24 1.02 23.94
N ASP A 422 -5.96 1.40 24.06
CA ASP A 422 -5.41 2.64 23.52
C ASP A 422 -4.66 2.43 22.19
N VAL A 423 -5.39 2.07 21.12
CA VAL A 423 -4.82 1.84 19.78
C VAL A 423 -4.97 3.08 18.89
N SER A 424 -3.86 3.48 18.27
CA SER A 424 -3.83 4.64 17.37
C SER A 424 -3.60 4.23 15.91
N PHE A 425 -4.27 4.93 14.99
CA PHE A 425 -4.23 4.72 13.56
C PHE A 425 -3.90 6.00 12.80
N ARG A 426 -3.17 5.89 11.69
CA ARG A 426 -3.02 7.00 10.74
C ARG A 426 -2.69 6.50 9.34
N ASN A 427 -2.64 7.45 8.40
CA ASN A 427 -2.18 7.22 7.04
C ASN A 427 -2.97 6.07 6.37
N ILE A 428 -4.30 6.10 6.42
CA ILE A 428 -5.09 5.00 5.84
C ILE A 428 -5.23 5.27 4.34
N ARG A 429 -4.77 4.32 3.53
CA ARG A 429 -4.64 4.45 2.08
C ARG A 429 -4.96 3.13 1.38
N ILE A 430 -5.59 3.21 0.21
CA ILE A 430 -6.06 2.03 -0.51
C ILE A 430 -5.68 2.10 -1.98
N LYS A 431 -5.28 0.95 -2.55
CA LYS A 431 -5.01 0.77 -3.97
C LYS A 431 -5.90 -0.34 -4.51
N GLU A 432 -6.79 -0.03 -5.43
CA GLU A 432 -7.59 -1.05 -6.12
C GLU A 432 -6.70 -1.79 -7.14
N LEU A 433 -6.77 -3.13 -7.17
CA LEU A 433 -5.78 -3.96 -7.85
C LEU A 433 -6.20 -4.44 -9.24
N GLY A 434 -7.08 -3.72 -9.90
CA GLY A 434 -7.55 -4.12 -11.23
C GLY A 434 -8.31 -5.45 -11.25
N GLY A 435 -8.73 -5.95 -10.09
CA GLY A 435 -9.87 -6.86 -10.02
C GLY A 435 -11.11 -6.16 -10.60
N PRO A 436 -12.12 -6.89 -11.06
CA PRO A 436 -13.39 -6.27 -11.40
C PRO A 436 -13.75 -5.34 -10.23
N PRO A 437 -14.12 -4.08 -10.48
CA PRO A 437 -14.82 -3.33 -9.45
C PRO A 437 -15.98 -4.22 -9.01
N PRO A 438 -16.38 -4.19 -7.73
CA PRO A 438 -17.49 -4.99 -7.24
C PRO A 438 -18.57 -5.15 -8.32
N THR A 439 -19.08 -6.36 -8.51
CA THR A 439 -20.16 -6.60 -9.48
C THR A 439 -21.34 -5.65 -9.24
N GLN A 440 -21.39 -5.03 -8.06
CA GLN A 440 -22.21 -3.89 -7.69
C GLN A 440 -21.41 -2.86 -6.88
N ASN A 441 -21.17 -1.66 -7.42
CA ASN A 441 -20.61 -0.54 -6.65
C ASN A 441 -21.74 0.33 -6.13
N THR A 442 -21.99 0.30 -4.81
CA THR A 442 -23.02 1.13 -4.16
C THR A 442 -22.42 2.39 -3.52
N ALA A 443 -23.11 3.51 -3.62
CA ALA A 443 -22.87 4.74 -2.86
C ALA A 443 -24.19 5.27 -2.29
N GLU A 444 -24.11 5.99 -1.18
CA GLU A 444 -25.23 6.76 -0.64
C GLU A 444 -25.61 7.89 -1.60
N GLY A 445 -26.90 8.20 -1.69
CA GLY A 445 -27.45 9.17 -2.63
C GLY A 445 -26.98 10.59 -2.34
N GLU A 446 -26.84 10.94 -1.06
CA GLU A 446 -26.30 12.20 -0.55
C GLU A 446 -24.78 12.33 -0.71
N ALA A 447 -24.06 11.26 -1.06
CA ALA A 447 -22.62 11.29 -1.28
C ALA A 447 -22.22 11.91 -2.64
N PHE A 448 -23.02 12.85 -3.15
CA PHE A 448 -22.67 13.59 -4.37
C PHE A 448 -21.44 14.47 -4.12
N THR A 449 -20.58 14.54 -5.14
CA THR A 449 -19.30 15.27 -5.10
C THR A 449 -19.36 16.58 -5.89
N SER A 450 -20.42 16.77 -6.66
CA SER A 450 -20.74 17.97 -7.43
C SER A 450 -22.24 17.95 -7.73
N GLN A 451 -22.90 19.10 -7.75
CA GLN A 451 -24.35 19.15 -7.98
C GLN A 451 -24.83 20.50 -8.52
N SER A 452 -26.06 20.52 -9.04
CA SER A 452 -26.87 21.74 -9.21
C SER A 452 -28.32 21.46 -8.80
N GLY A 453 -28.86 22.31 -7.92
CA GLY A 453 -30.27 22.34 -7.49
C GLY A 453 -30.61 21.38 -6.34
N VAL A 454 -30.04 20.17 -6.35
CA VAL A 454 -30.33 19.15 -5.32
C VAL A 454 -29.68 19.46 -3.96
N GLN A 455 -30.27 18.90 -2.91
CA GLN A 455 -29.77 19.02 -1.53
C GLN A 455 -29.92 17.70 -0.78
N THR A 456 -29.36 17.62 0.42
CA THR A 456 -29.58 16.47 1.31
C THR A 456 -30.94 16.60 2.00
N ALA A 457 -31.76 15.54 2.00
CA ALA A 457 -33.02 15.49 2.73
C ALA A 457 -32.99 14.40 3.81
N GLY A 458 -33.64 14.66 4.95
CA GLY A 458 -33.65 13.76 6.10
C GLY A 458 -34.84 12.80 6.07
N HIS A 459 -34.57 11.50 6.04
CA HIS A 459 -35.58 10.45 6.01
C HIS A 459 -35.15 9.29 6.90
N ALA A 460 -35.87 9.04 8.00
CA ALA A 460 -35.50 7.99 8.95
C ALA A 460 -35.50 6.57 8.36
N ALA A 461 -36.24 6.35 7.26
CA ALA A 461 -36.30 5.08 6.54
C ALA A 461 -35.23 4.95 5.42
N ALA A 462 -34.39 5.97 5.24
CA ALA A 462 -33.24 5.96 4.35
C ALA A 462 -32.02 5.27 5.02
N SER A 463 -31.15 4.68 4.20
CA SER A 463 -29.80 4.30 4.61
C SER A 463 -29.09 5.54 5.14
N GLY A 464 -28.44 5.44 6.30
CA GLY A 464 -27.79 6.60 6.95
C GLY A 464 -28.74 7.73 7.39
N GLY A 465 -30.06 7.58 7.18
CA GLY A 465 -31.06 8.59 7.51
C GLY A 465 -31.14 9.78 6.55
N LEU A 466 -30.43 9.75 5.42
CA LEU A 466 -30.33 10.84 4.45
C LEU A 466 -30.58 10.36 3.02
N THR A 467 -31.01 11.27 2.17
CA THR A 467 -31.18 11.08 0.72
C THR A 467 -30.59 12.29 -0.02
N VAL A 468 -30.35 12.16 -1.33
CA VAL A 468 -30.41 13.34 -2.20
C VAL A 468 -31.88 13.63 -2.51
N GLY A 469 -32.32 14.83 -2.19
CA GLY A 469 -33.69 15.30 -2.35
C GLY A 469 -33.73 16.74 -2.86
N TYR A 470 -34.91 17.36 -2.76
CA TYR A 470 -35.20 18.66 -3.38
C TYR A 470 -34.94 18.66 -4.89
N ILE A 471 -35.14 17.51 -5.54
CA ILE A 471 -34.83 17.32 -6.95
C ILE A 471 -35.94 17.97 -7.79
N ASP A 472 -35.60 19.01 -8.54
CA ASP A 472 -36.47 19.66 -9.52
C ASP A 472 -36.07 19.30 -10.97
N ASN A 473 -36.94 19.63 -11.92
CA ASN A 473 -36.66 19.42 -13.34
C ASN A 473 -35.47 20.27 -13.82
N GLY A 474 -34.41 19.61 -14.29
CA GLY A 474 -33.19 20.23 -14.79
C GLY A 474 -31.98 20.10 -13.85
N ASP A 475 -32.20 19.60 -12.64
CA ASP A 475 -31.15 19.39 -11.64
C ASP A 475 -30.25 18.20 -11.99
N TRP A 476 -29.09 18.14 -11.33
CA TRP A 476 -28.14 17.06 -11.51
C TRP A 476 -27.25 16.82 -10.29
N ALA A 477 -26.73 15.59 -10.17
CA ALA A 477 -25.77 15.16 -9.17
C ALA A 477 -24.64 14.33 -9.81
N GLY A 478 -23.40 14.60 -9.41
CA GLY A 478 -22.19 13.90 -9.90
C GLY A 478 -21.46 13.18 -8.76
N TYR A 479 -21.02 11.94 -9.02
CA TYR A 479 -20.42 11.03 -8.04
C TYR A 479 -19.04 10.59 -8.52
N SER A 480 -18.00 11.30 -8.09
CA SER A 480 -16.62 11.01 -8.50
C SER A 480 -16.09 9.67 -7.98
N THR A 481 -16.68 9.15 -6.89
CA THR A 481 -16.38 7.84 -6.31
C THR A 481 -16.97 6.67 -7.11
N LEU A 482 -17.98 6.92 -7.95
CA LEU A 482 -18.62 5.94 -8.82
C LEU A 482 -18.12 6.07 -10.26
N SER A 483 -17.21 5.19 -10.67
CA SER A 483 -16.74 5.13 -12.07
C SER A 483 -17.76 4.40 -12.98
N THR A 484 -17.95 4.90 -14.20
CA THR A 484 -18.83 4.29 -15.21
C THR A 484 -18.11 3.30 -16.13
N VAL A 485 -16.81 3.10 -15.94
CA VAL A 485 -16.01 2.16 -16.73
C VAL A 485 -16.54 0.74 -16.55
N ASN A 486 -16.87 0.08 -17.66
CA ASN A 486 -17.46 -1.26 -17.71
C ASN A 486 -18.81 -1.40 -16.98
N ALA A 487 -19.51 -0.30 -16.71
CA ALA A 487 -20.84 -0.37 -16.10
C ALA A 487 -21.86 -0.92 -17.11
N THR A 488 -22.59 -1.96 -16.71
CA THR A 488 -23.59 -2.69 -17.50
C THR A 488 -25.01 -2.54 -16.94
N GLY A 489 -25.14 -2.09 -15.69
CA GLY A 489 -26.44 -1.88 -15.06
C GLY A 489 -26.38 -0.74 -14.05
N PHE A 490 -27.55 -0.18 -13.77
CA PHE A 490 -27.76 0.87 -12.78
C PHE A 490 -28.99 0.53 -11.97
N THR A 491 -28.89 0.63 -10.65
CA THR A 491 -30.02 0.53 -9.71
C THR A 491 -29.99 1.74 -8.78
N ALA A 492 -31.15 2.31 -8.48
CA ALA A 492 -31.31 3.32 -7.44
C ALA A 492 -32.44 2.94 -6.49
N ARG A 493 -32.24 3.09 -5.18
CA ARG A 493 -33.32 3.08 -4.19
C ARG A 493 -33.87 4.49 -4.10
N ILE A 494 -35.17 4.65 -4.35
CA ILE A 494 -35.81 5.96 -4.53
C ILE A 494 -37.11 6.07 -3.74
N SER A 495 -37.54 7.29 -3.43
CA SER A 495 -38.89 7.60 -2.94
C SER A 495 -39.48 8.79 -3.71
N SER A 496 -40.80 8.87 -3.81
CA SER A 496 -41.50 10.01 -4.43
C SER A 496 -42.91 10.11 -3.88
N GLY A 497 -43.22 11.25 -3.25
CA GLY A 497 -44.60 11.62 -2.91
C GLY A 497 -45.35 12.31 -4.05
N GLY A 498 -44.67 12.63 -5.15
CA GLY A 498 -45.21 13.30 -6.34
C GLY A 498 -45.39 12.36 -7.53
N PRO A 499 -45.59 12.90 -8.76
CA PRO A 499 -45.73 12.08 -9.97
C PRO A 499 -44.48 11.26 -10.35
N GLY A 500 -43.33 11.53 -9.71
CA GLY A 500 -42.04 10.97 -10.07
C GLY A 500 -41.35 11.75 -11.19
N GLY A 501 -40.47 11.09 -11.94
CA GLY A 501 -39.68 11.72 -12.99
C GLY A 501 -38.77 10.73 -13.71
N THR A 502 -37.61 11.18 -14.16
CA THR A 502 -36.65 10.36 -14.90
C THR A 502 -35.23 10.70 -14.49
N VAL A 503 -34.42 9.66 -14.29
CA VAL A 503 -32.98 9.75 -14.08
C VAL A 503 -32.28 9.32 -15.38
N THR A 504 -31.44 10.20 -15.93
CA THR A 504 -30.55 9.85 -17.03
C THR A 504 -29.14 9.64 -16.49
N ILE A 505 -28.56 8.47 -16.80
CA ILE A 505 -27.24 8.01 -16.35
C ILE A 505 -26.20 8.45 -17.38
N ARG A 506 -25.23 9.26 -16.96
CA ARG A 506 -24.20 9.85 -17.83
C ARG A 506 -22.79 9.56 -17.34
N SER A 507 -21.83 9.63 -18.27
CA SER A 507 -20.40 9.43 -17.99
C SER A 507 -19.61 10.74 -18.07
N GLY A 508 -18.74 10.98 -17.08
CA GLY A 508 -17.71 12.02 -17.07
C GLY A 508 -18.20 13.43 -16.74
N SER A 509 -19.39 13.82 -17.20
CA SER A 509 -20.02 15.12 -16.88
C SER A 509 -21.54 15.07 -17.04
N GLN A 510 -22.23 16.12 -16.56
CA GLN A 510 -23.67 16.31 -16.71
C GLN A 510 -24.13 16.47 -18.17
N THR A 511 -23.21 16.79 -19.09
CA THR A 511 -23.45 16.84 -20.54
C THR A 511 -22.78 15.68 -21.29
N GLY A 512 -22.16 14.75 -20.56
CA GLY A 512 -21.44 13.63 -21.13
C GLY A 512 -22.35 12.55 -21.74
N PRO A 513 -21.75 11.51 -22.34
CA PRO A 513 -22.48 10.43 -23.01
C PRO A 513 -23.52 9.79 -22.10
N VAL A 514 -24.72 9.56 -22.65
CA VAL A 514 -25.79 8.81 -21.97
C VAL A 514 -25.47 7.33 -22.02
N LEU A 515 -25.49 6.68 -20.86
CA LEU A 515 -25.28 5.24 -20.73
C LEU A 515 -26.61 4.48 -20.64
N GLY A 516 -27.63 5.13 -20.06
CA GLY A 516 -28.97 4.60 -19.91
C GLY A 516 -29.90 5.60 -19.23
N THR A 517 -31.17 5.22 -19.10
CA THR A 517 -32.21 6.04 -18.48
C THR A 517 -33.14 5.13 -17.68
N VAL A 518 -33.67 5.63 -16.56
CA VAL A 518 -34.64 4.92 -15.73
C VAL A 518 -35.77 5.88 -15.30
N ALA A 519 -37.02 5.41 -15.43
CA ALA A 519 -38.19 6.15 -14.98
C ALA A 519 -38.37 5.96 -13.46
N ILE A 520 -38.73 7.04 -12.77
CA ILE A 520 -39.00 7.04 -11.34
C ILE A 520 -40.51 7.18 -11.14
N PRO A 521 -41.22 6.17 -10.62
CA PRO A 521 -42.65 6.27 -10.37
C PRO A 521 -42.94 6.83 -8.97
N ASN A 522 -44.18 7.28 -8.76
CA ASN A 522 -44.71 7.62 -7.45
C ASN A 522 -44.66 6.40 -6.51
N THR A 523 -44.05 6.52 -5.33
CA THR A 523 -43.99 5.44 -4.33
C THR A 523 -45.09 5.52 -3.28
N GLY A 524 -45.91 6.57 -3.32
CA GLY A 524 -47.02 6.84 -2.40
C GLY A 524 -46.64 7.78 -1.26
N SER A 525 -45.35 7.91 -0.92
CA SER A 525 -44.86 8.81 0.14
C SER A 525 -43.34 9.04 -0.01
N TRP A 526 -42.86 10.16 0.51
CA TRP A 526 -41.42 10.48 0.61
C TRP A 526 -40.63 9.51 1.51
N ASP A 527 -41.32 8.78 2.39
CA ASP A 527 -40.71 7.76 3.26
C ASP A 527 -40.95 6.32 2.79
N THR A 528 -41.55 6.13 1.61
CA THR A 528 -41.74 4.80 1.00
C THR A 528 -40.73 4.62 -0.12
N PHE A 529 -39.80 3.69 0.06
CA PHE A 529 -38.69 3.46 -0.86
C PHE A 529 -38.88 2.21 -1.71
N GLN A 530 -38.45 2.25 -2.96
CA GLN A 530 -38.36 1.10 -3.85
C GLN A 530 -37.12 1.17 -4.74
N ASN A 531 -36.70 0.04 -5.28
CA ASN A 531 -35.60 -0.01 -6.24
C ASN A 531 -36.10 0.15 -7.66
N VAL A 532 -35.40 0.97 -8.45
CA VAL A 532 -35.55 1.07 -9.89
C VAL A 532 -34.24 0.66 -10.56
N THR A 533 -34.32 -0.04 -11.69
CA THR A 533 -33.13 -0.58 -12.38
C THR A 533 -33.20 -0.35 -13.88
N THR A 534 -32.05 -0.16 -14.52
CA THR A 534 -31.91 -0.12 -15.98
C THR A 534 -30.59 -0.75 -16.43
N THR A 535 -30.56 -1.26 -17.66
CA THR A 535 -29.33 -1.74 -18.32
C THR A 535 -28.59 -0.55 -18.92
N LEU A 536 -27.27 -0.54 -18.78
CA LEU A 536 -26.40 0.47 -19.38
C LEU A 536 -25.78 -0.09 -20.65
N ASN A 537 -26.00 0.62 -21.76
CA ASN A 537 -25.58 0.19 -23.10
C ASN A 537 -24.49 1.10 -23.71
N GLY A 538 -24.17 2.21 -23.05
CA GLY A 538 -23.10 3.12 -23.49
C GLY A 538 -21.73 2.76 -22.91
N THR A 539 -20.66 3.21 -23.56
CA THR A 539 -19.29 3.06 -23.06
C THR A 539 -18.97 4.18 -22.07
N GLY A 540 -18.87 3.85 -20.79
CA GLY A 540 -18.45 4.79 -19.74
C GLY A 540 -16.93 4.92 -19.65
N THR A 541 -16.43 6.14 -19.44
CA THR A 541 -14.99 6.44 -19.32
C THR A 541 -14.62 7.24 -18.07
N GLY A 542 -15.60 7.80 -17.35
CA GLY A 542 -15.37 8.68 -16.20
C GLY A 542 -16.34 8.48 -15.04
N ALA A 543 -16.41 9.47 -14.16
CA ALA A 543 -17.34 9.51 -13.02
C ALA A 543 -18.81 9.44 -13.45
N LEU A 544 -19.68 8.99 -12.56
CA LEU A 544 -21.12 8.95 -12.76
C LEU A 544 -21.73 10.34 -12.63
N PHE A 545 -22.58 10.72 -13.57
CA PHE A 545 -23.45 11.90 -13.47
C PHE A 545 -24.90 11.47 -13.69
N LEU A 546 -25.80 11.96 -12.84
CA LEU A 546 -27.23 11.78 -12.94
C LEU A 546 -27.87 13.13 -13.27
N THR A 547 -28.68 13.18 -14.32
CA THR A 547 -29.49 14.36 -14.65
C THR A 547 -30.97 14.04 -14.52
N PHE A 548 -31.74 14.96 -13.95
CA PHE A 548 -33.12 14.74 -13.53
C PHE A 548 -34.09 15.54 -14.39
N THR A 549 -35.14 14.89 -14.87
CA THR A 549 -36.21 15.53 -15.66
C THR A 549 -37.58 15.08 -15.19
N GLY A 550 -38.57 15.97 -15.22
CA GLY A 550 -39.92 15.68 -14.76
C GLY A 550 -40.88 16.86 -14.87
N GLY A 551 -42.00 16.77 -14.16
CA GLY A 551 -43.00 17.84 -14.08
C GLY A 551 -42.56 19.03 -13.21
N ALA A 552 -43.51 19.90 -12.86
CA ALA A 552 -43.26 21.00 -11.95
C ALA A 552 -43.25 20.53 -10.48
N GLY A 553 -42.33 21.07 -9.69
CA GLY A 553 -42.14 20.75 -8.27
C GLY A 553 -41.25 19.53 -8.03
N ALA A 554 -41.05 19.21 -6.74
CA ALA A 554 -40.15 18.15 -6.31
C ALA A 554 -40.53 16.79 -6.93
N LEU A 555 -39.54 16.14 -7.54
CA LEU A 555 -39.74 14.94 -8.36
C LEU A 555 -39.68 13.65 -7.52
N PHE A 556 -38.56 13.42 -6.85
CA PHE A 556 -38.25 12.21 -6.10
C PHE A 556 -36.97 12.43 -5.27
N ASP A 557 -36.70 11.50 -4.36
CA ASP A 557 -35.46 11.40 -3.61
C ASP A 557 -34.71 10.11 -3.98
N ILE A 558 -33.39 10.14 -3.91
CA ILE A 558 -32.54 8.96 -4.11
C ILE A 558 -31.78 8.68 -2.82
N ASP A 559 -31.94 7.46 -2.32
CA ASP A 559 -31.33 6.95 -1.10
C ASP A 559 -29.98 6.27 -1.38
N THR A 560 -29.94 5.31 -2.30
CA THR A 560 -28.68 4.64 -2.68
C THR A 560 -28.60 4.46 -4.18
N ILE A 561 -27.37 4.46 -4.70
CA ILE A 561 -27.05 4.29 -6.12
C ILE A 561 -26.10 3.13 -6.26
N THR A 562 -26.42 2.18 -7.14
CA THR A 562 -25.61 1.00 -7.43
C THR A 562 -25.31 0.88 -8.92
N LEU A 563 -24.02 0.80 -9.28
CA LEU A 563 -23.60 0.44 -10.64
C LEU A 563 -23.23 -1.04 -10.70
N THR A 564 -23.94 -1.79 -11.54
CA THR A 564 -23.52 -3.14 -11.93
C THR A 564 -22.46 -3.05 -13.01
N ARG A 565 -21.40 -3.85 -12.90
CA ARG A 565 -20.31 -3.84 -13.89
C ARG A 565 -20.09 -5.20 -14.53
N GLY A 566 -19.75 -5.17 -15.82
CA GLY A 566 -19.19 -6.31 -16.52
C GLY A 566 -17.76 -6.57 -16.05
N THR A 567 -17.37 -7.84 -15.97
CA THR A 567 -16.00 -8.23 -15.65
C THR A 567 -15.06 -7.70 -16.73
N PRO A 568 -14.06 -6.85 -16.42
CA PRO A 568 -13.05 -6.46 -17.38
C PRO A 568 -12.25 -7.68 -17.82
N PRO A 569 -11.74 -7.71 -19.07
CA PRO A 569 -10.88 -8.80 -19.51
C PRO A 569 -9.62 -8.89 -18.63
N GLN A 570 -9.41 -10.01 -17.95
CA GLN A 570 -8.22 -10.23 -17.11
C GLN A 570 -7.09 -10.75 -17.98
N THR A 571 -5.95 -10.06 -18.03
CA THR A 571 -4.80 -10.47 -18.86
C THR A 571 -3.65 -10.94 -17.98
N ILE A 572 -3.19 -12.16 -18.20
CA ILE A 572 -2.06 -12.79 -17.50
C ILE A 572 -0.96 -13.01 -18.54
N THR A 573 0.18 -12.33 -18.40
CA THR A 573 1.38 -12.59 -19.20
C THR A 573 2.43 -13.27 -18.35
N VAL A 574 3.03 -14.34 -18.87
CA VAL A 574 4.19 -14.99 -18.27
C VAL A 574 5.31 -15.11 -19.29
N GLU A 575 6.54 -15.03 -18.81
CA GLU A 575 7.73 -15.27 -19.61
C GLU A 575 7.74 -16.72 -20.12
N GLY A 576 8.25 -16.92 -21.33
CA GLY A 576 8.31 -18.22 -21.97
C GLY A 576 9.14 -19.19 -21.14
N GLU A 577 10.26 -18.73 -20.59
CA GLU A 577 11.18 -19.47 -19.72
C GLU A 577 10.67 -19.72 -18.29
N ALA A 578 9.56 -19.09 -17.90
CA ALA A 578 8.99 -19.23 -16.56
C ALA A 578 8.09 -20.47 -16.41
N TRP A 579 8.45 -21.60 -17.02
CA TRP A 579 7.70 -22.84 -16.87
C TRP A 579 7.88 -23.46 -15.47
N SER A 580 6.81 -24.06 -14.95
CA SER A 580 6.83 -24.88 -13.74
C SER A 580 7.26 -26.32 -14.00
N ALA A 581 7.08 -26.80 -15.23
CA ALA A 581 7.53 -28.11 -15.71
C ALA A 581 7.67 -28.09 -17.23
N GLN A 582 8.53 -28.94 -17.79
CA GLN A 582 8.76 -29.02 -19.23
C GLN A 582 9.18 -30.43 -19.69
N SER A 583 9.08 -30.69 -20.99
CA SER A 583 9.79 -31.78 -21.67
C SER A 583 10.44 -31.26 -22.95
N GLY A 584 11.76 -31.47 -23.10
CA GLY A 584 12.56 -31.13 -24.28
C GLY A 584 12.98 -29.66 -24.42
N VAL A 585 12.42 -28.75 -23.60
CA VAL A 585 12.64 -27.30 -23.72
C VAL A 585 13.77 -26.83 -22.80
N THR A 586 14.60 -25.90 -23.27
CA THR A 586 15.66 -25.26 -22.48
C THR A 586 15.71 -23.76 -22.71
N ASN A 587 16.38 -23.02 -21.83
CA ASN A 587 16.49 -21.57 -21.99
C ASN A 587 17.45 -21.24 -23.13
N ALA A 588 17.06 -20.32 -24.01
CA ALA A 588 17.96 -19.69 -24.98
C ALA A 588 18.14 -18.21 -24.65
N THR A 589 19.33 -17.67 -24.94
CA THR A 589 19.68 -16.28 -24.61
C THR A 589 19.54 -15.39 -25.84
N HIS A 590 18.68 -14.38 -25.73
CA HIS A 590 18.38 -13.43 -26.79
C HIS A 590 18.30 -12.02 -26.20
N GLY A 591 19.25 -11.15 -26.54
CA GLY A 591 19.26 -9.76 -26.06
C GLY A 591 17.95 -8.98 -26.28
N PRO A 592 17.23 -9.19 -27.41
CA PRO A 592 15.93 -8.56 -27.65
C PRO A 592 14.72 -9.22 -26.97
N ALA A 593 14.91 -10.35 -26.26
CA ALA A 593 13.85 -10.99 -25.49
C ALA A 593 13.54 -10.21 -24.21
N SER A 594 12.32 -10.34 -23.71
CA SER A 594 11.96 -9.91 -22.36
C SER A 594 12.82 -10.70 -21.38
N GLY A 595 13.45 -10.02 -20.42
CA GLY A 595 14.38 -10.68 -19.48
C GLY A 595 15.66 -11.27 -20.10
N GLY A 596 15.87 -11.13 -21.42
CA GLY A 596 17.05 -11.64 -22.13
C GLY A 596 17.05 -13.16 -22.39
N LEU A 597 15.94 -13.85 -22.07
CA LEU A 597 15.80 -15.30 -22.19
C LEU A 597 14.50 -15.68 -22.91
N THR A 598 14.47 -16.88 -23.49
CA THR A 598 13.28 -17.48 -24.11
C THR A 598 13.18 -18.95 -23.74
N ALA A 599 11.98 -19.51 -23.90
CA ALA A 599 11.81 -20.94 -24.11
C ALA A 599 12.31 -21.30 -25.50
N GLY A 600 13.48 -21.93 -25.57
CA GLY A 600 14.16 -22.26 -26.83
C GLY A 600 14.48 -23.73 -26.96
N HIS A 601 15.16 -24.05 -28.07
CA HIS A 601 15.48 -25.42 -28.48
C HIS A 601 14.24 -26.32 -28.61
N ILE A 602 13.10 -25.71 -28.98
CA ILE A 602 11.80 -26.40 -29.05
C ILE A 602 11.74 -27.28 -30.31
N GLU A 603 11.48 -28.57 -30.11
CA GLU A 603 11.23 -29.55 -31.17
C GLU A 603 9.77 -30.06 -31.16
N ASN A 604 9.40 -30.85 -32.17
CA ASN A 604 8.06 -31.42 -32.25
C ASN A 604 7.81 -32.44 -31.12
N GLY A 605 6.77 -32.19 -30.31
CA GLY A 605 6.36 -33.04 -29.20
C GLY A 605 6.75 -32.49 -27.83
N ASP A 606 7.57 -31.45 -27.79
CA ASP A 606 7.96 -30.77 -26.56
C ASP A 606 6.79 -30.00 -25.94
N TRP A 607 6.90 -29.69 -24.66
CA TRP A 607 5.87 -28.93 -23.95
C TRP A 607 6.42 -28.18 -22.75
N THR A 608 5.71 -27.12 -22.36
CA THR A 608 5.91 -26.38 -21.10
C THR A 608 4.59 -26.25 -20.34
N ALA A 609 4.65 -26.29 -19.02
CA ALA A 609 3.52 -26.07 -18.12
C ALA A 609 3.76 -24.82 -17.27
N TYR A 610 2.70 -24.07 -16.98
CA TYR A 610 2.76 -22.84 -16.19
C TYR A 610 1.73 -22.91 -15.05
N SER A 611 2.10 -23.51 -13.92
CA SER A 611 1.22 -23.71 -12.76
C SER A 611 0.66 -22.42 -12.17
N GLN A 612 1.33 -21.29 -12.41
CA GLN A 612 0.89 -19.95 -12.03
C GLN A 612 -0.26 -19.42 -12.92
N VAL A 613 -0.54 -20.05 -14.07
CA VAL A 613 -1.61 -19.65 -14.99
C VAL A 613 -2.73 -20.70 -14.98
N ASN A 614 -3.88 -20.32 -14.43
CA ASN A 614 -5.10 -21.12 -14.49
C ASN A 614 -5.91 -20.77 -15.76
N THR A 615 -6.38 -21.76 -16.52
CA THR A 615 -7.11 -21.56 -17.79
C THR A 615 -8.61 -21.27 -17.65
N SER A 616 -9.16 -21.26 -16.43
CA SER A 616 -10.57 -20.92 -16.18
C SER A 616 -10.87 -19.52 -16.69
N GLY A 617 -11.95 -19.39 -17.46
CA GLY A 617 -12.41 -18.15 -18.06
C GLY A 617 -11.66 -17.71 -19.32
N ALA A 618 -10.61 -18.43 -19.76
CA ALA A 618 -9.75 -17.98 -20.85
C ALA A 618 -10.51 -17.80 -22.18
N LYS A 619 -10.33 -16.63 -22.81
CA LYS A 619 -10.98 -16.20 -24.06
C LYS A 619 -10.01 -16.08 -25.20
N THR A 620 -8.80 -15.60 -24.95
CA THR A 620 -7.75 -15.51 -25.97
C THR A 620 -6.41 -15.94 -25.40
N ALA A 621 -5.54 -16.41 -26.28
CA ALA A 621 -4.13 -16.61 -26.01
C ALA A 621 -3.32 -15.85 -27.04
N SER A 622 -2.20 -15.27 -26.63
CA SER A 622 -1.20 -14.68 -27.51
C SER A 622 0.18 -15.18 -27.10
N VAL A 623 1.06 -15.40 -28.08
CA VAL A 623 2.48 -15.70 -27.84
C VAL A 623 3.35 -14.69 -28.57
N ARG A 624 4.38 -14.17 -27.90
CA ARG A 624 5.52 -13.51 -28.54
C ARG A 624 6.59 -14.57 -28.80
N PHE A 625 7.09 -14.62 -30.03
CA PHE A 625 7.96 -15.70 -30.47
C PHE A 625 8.95 -15.22 -31.54
N SER A 626 10.05 -15.94 -31.70
CA SER A 626 11.00 -15.80 -32.81
C SER A 626 11.24 -17.15 -33.49
N SER A 627 11.65 -17.16 -34.75
CA SER A 627 11.93 -18.39 -35.48
C SER A 627 12.81 -18.13 -36.70
N ALA A 628 13.95 -18.83 -36.77
CA ALA A 628 14.69 -18.99 -38.03
C ALA A 628 14.36 -20.32 -38.74
N GLY A 629 13.57 -21.21 -38.11
CA GLY A 629 13.14 -22.51 -38.63
C GLY A 629 11.90 -22.42 -39.53
N SER A 630 11.25 -23.55 -39.82
CA SER A 630 10.00 -23.56 -40.61
C SER A 630 8.77 -23.01 -39.88
N GLY A 631 8.91 -22.66 -38.60
CA GLY A 631 7.78 -22.41 -37.70
C GLY A 631 7.10 -23.70 -37.25
N GLY A 632 5.89 -23.58 -36.72
CA GLY A 632 5.12 -24.71 -36.19
C GLY A 632 3.82 -24.22 -35.54
N THR A 633 3.31 -24.93 -34.54
CA THR A 633 2.06 -24.58 -33.85
C THR A 633 2.22 -24.73 -32.35
N VAL A 634 1.75 -23.75 -31.59
CA VAL A 634 1.57 -23.86 -30.14
C VAL A 634 0.13 -24.24 -29.86
N GLN A 635 -0.08 -25.39 -29.23
CA GLN A 635 -1.38 -25.80 -28.71
C GLN A 635 -1.54 -25.29 -27.28
N ILE A 636 -2.64 -24.59 -27.02
CA ILE A 636 -3.01 -24.09 -25.69
C ILE A 636 -3.91 -25.14 -25.03
N ARG A 637 -3.41 -25.81 -23.99
CA ARG A 637 -4.11 -26.90 -23.30
C ARG A 637 -4.32 -26.62 -21.81
N SER A 638 -5.34 -27.25 -21.24
CA SER A 638 -5.66 -27.16 -19.82
C SER A 638 -5.40 -28.50 -19.10
N GLY A 639 -4.74 -28.43 -17.94
CA GLY A 639 -4.60 -29.52 -16.99
C GLY A 639 -3.37 -30.43 -17.22
N SER A 640 -3.14 -30.85 -18.46
CA SER A 640 -1.96 -31.67 -18.84
C SER A 640 -1.58 -31.50 -20.32
N GLN A 641 -0.42 -32.04 -20.72
CA GLN A 641 0.02 -32.07 -22.12
C GLN A 641 -0.97 -32.81 -23.07
N THR A 642 -1.80 -33.71 -22.52
CA THR A 642 -2.88 -34.41 -23.25
C THR A 642 -4.27 -33.93 -22.84
N GLY A 643 -4.36 -32.86 -22.05
CA GLY A 643 -5.60 -32.30 -21.53
C GLY A 643 -6.39 -31.52 -22.59
N THR A 644 -7.47 -30.87 -22.17
CA THR A 644 -8.41 -30.21 -23.09
C THR A 644 -7.70 -29.16 -23.94
N LEU A 645 -7.79 -29.29 -25.27
CA LEU A 645 -7.32 -28.29 -26.22
C LEU A 645 -8.26 -27.09 -26.23
N LEU A 646 -7.75 -25.93 -25.84
CA LEU A 646 -8.50 -24.68 -25.82
C LEU A 646 -8.32 -23.89 -27.12
N GLY A 647 -7.15 -23.99 -27.75
CA GLY A 647 -6.89 -23.31 -29.03
C GLY A 647 -5.51 -23.65 -29.57
N SER A 648 -5.19 -23.14 -30.76
CA SER A 648 -3.89 -23.37 -31.41
C SER A 648 -3.43 -22.12 -32.14
N ILE A 649 -2.14 -21.79 -32.02
CA ILE A 649 -1.54 -20.61 -32.64
C ILE A 649 -0.49 -21.08 -33.65
N PRO A 650 -0.74 -20.92 -34.97
CA PRO A 650 0.26 -21.23 -35.98
C PRO A 650 1.34 -20.14 -36.02
N LEU A 651 2.59 -20.54 -35.84
CA LEU A 651 3.78 -19.69 -35.83
C LEU A 651 4.55 -19.85 -37.13
N ILE A 652 5.11 -18.75 -37.62
CA ILE A 652 5.83 -18.68 -38.90
C ILE A 652 7.31 -18.39 -38.69
N ASN A 653 8.14 -18.58 -39.72
CA ASN A 653 9.50 -18.06 -39.73
C ASN A 653 9.47 -16.51 -39.60
N THR A 654 10.22 -15.96 -38.64
CA THR A 654 10.33 -14.51 -38.41
C THR A 654 11.60 -13.90 -39.02
N GLY A 655 12.48 -14.73 -39.59
CA GLY A 655 13.72 -14.37 -40.28
C GLY A 655 14.98 -14.59 -39.45
N SER A 656 14.88 -14.60 -38.12
CA SER A 656 15.99 -14.78 -37.18
C SER A 656 15.47 -15.17 -35.79
N TRP A 657 16.33 -15.81 -34.99
CA TRP A 657 16.07 -16.10 -33.57
C TRP A 657 15.98 -14.84 -32.69
N ASP A 658 16.47 -13.69 -33.20
CA ASP A 658 16.40 -12.40 -32.50
C ASP A 658 15.28 -11.48 -33.04
N THR A 659 14.48 -11.94 -34.01
CA THR A 659 13.36 -11.17 -34.57
C THR A 659 12.04 -11.71 -34.03
N PHE A 660 11.40 -10.93 -33.15
CA PHE A 660 10.19 -11.34 -32.45
C PHE A 660 8.92 -10.82 -33.11
N GLN A 661 7.88 -11.66 -33.15
CA GLN A 661 6.52 -11.31 -33.55
C GLN A 661 5.52 -11.82 -32.50
N SER A 662 4.30 -11.29 -32.53
CA SER A 662 3.21 -11.79 -31.70
C SER A 662 2.06 -12.33 -32.54
N ARG A 663 1.49 -13.45 -32.13
CA ARG A 663 0.28 -14.04 -32.73
C ARG A 663 -0.69 -14.49 -31.65
N SER A 664 -1.97 -14.33 -31.93
CA SER A 664 -3.05 -14.68 -31.01
C SER A 664 -4.11 -15.58 -31.63
N THR A 665 -4.88 -16.25 -30.78
CA THR A 665 -6.07 -17.01 -31.13
C THR A 665 -7.16 -16.79 -30.10
N ASN A 666 -8.42 -16.92 -30.52
CA ASN A 666 -9.52 -17.15 -29.60
C ASN A 666 -9.42 -18.57 -29.03
N LEU A 667 -9.84 -18.73 -27.78
CA LEU A 667 -9.89 -20.00 -27.06
C LEU A 667 -11.35 -20.46 -26.96
N THR A 668 -11.54 -21.76 -27.09
CA THR A 668 -12.83 -22.45 -26.98
C THR A 668 -12.84 -23.33 -25.74
N GLY A 669 -13.96 -23.32 -25.02
CA GLY A 669 -14.13 -24.08 -23.78
C GLY A 669 -13.79 -23.26 -22.53
N ASN A 670 -14.46 -23.55 -21.42
CA ASN A 670 -14.20 -22.95 -20.11
C ASN A 670 -13.81 -24.06 -19.14
N VAL A 671 -12.51 -24.39 -19.12
CA VAL A 671 -11.98 -25.48 -18.30
C VAL A 671 -10.91 -24.91 -17.38
N SER A 672 -11.06 -25.17 -16.08
CA SER A 672 -10.07 -24.82 -15.07
C SER A 672 -8.96 -25.86 -15.03
N GLY A 673 -7.72 -25.40 -15.01
CA GLY A 673 -6.53 -26.24 -14.97
C GLY A 673 -5.27 -25.44 -15.24
N THR A 674 -4.11 -26.04 -14.96
CA THR A 674 -2.80 -25.47 -15.30
C THR A 674 -2.70 -25.27 -16.81
N LEU A 675 -2.14 -24.14 -17.25
CA LEU A 675 -1.81 -23.91 -18.65
C LEU A 675 -0.68 -24.83 -19.12
N TYR A 676 -0.90 -25.52 -20.23
CA TYR A 676 0.13 -26.25 -20.97
C TYR A 676 0.26 -25.67 -22.38
N LEU A 677 1.49 -25.45 -22.82
CA LEU A 677 1.84 -25.21 -24.21
C LEU A 677 2.44 -26.49 -24.78
N VAL A 678 1.85 -27.03 -25.84
CA VAL A 678 2.36 -28.21 -26.53
C VAL A 678 2.78 -27.82 -27.93
N PHE A 679 4.02 -28.14 -28.30
CA PHE A 679 4.64 -27.68 -29.53
C PHE A 679 4.57 -28.76 -30.62
N VAL A 680 4.03 -28.39 -31.78
CA VAL A 680 3.80 -29.31 -32.90
C VAL A 680 4.43 -28.72 -34.17
N GLY A 681 5.20 -29.52 -34.90
CA GLY A 681 5.92 -29.02 -36.08
C GLY A 681 6.67 -30.10 -36.85
N GLY A 682 7.57 -29.64 -37.74
CA GLY A 682 8.48 -30.48 -38.50
C GLY A 682 9.70 -30.94 -37.69
N ALA A 683 10.74 -31.41 -38.38
CA ALA A 683 12.00 -31.79 -37.75
C ALA A 683 12.89 -30.57 -37.45
N GLY A 684 13.65 -30.64 -36.35
CA GLY A 684 14.56 -29.59 -35.88
C GLY A 684 13.88 -28.49 -35.07
N ASN A 685 14.67 -27.48 -34.65
CA ASN A 685 14.19 -26.36 -33.84
C ASN A 685 13.11 -25.57 -34.56
N LEU A 686 11.95 -25.43 -33.93
CA LEU A 686 10.75 -24.84 -34.51
C LEU A 686 10.73 -23.31 -34.38
N PHE A 687 10.78 -22.81 -33.14
CA PHE A 687 10.65 -21.42 -32.74
C PHE A 687 11.04 -21.29 -31.26
N ASP A 688 11.22 -20.06 -30.80
CA ASP A 688 11.40 -19.72 -29.39
C ASP A 688 10.18 -18.95 -28.89
N ILE A 689 9.72 -19.23 -27.67
CA ILE A 689 8.65 -18.49 -27.01
C ILE A 689 9.26 -17.54 -25.99
N ASP A 690 8.97 -16.26 -26.15
CA ASP A 690 9.42 -15.19 -25.27
C ASP A 690 8.37 -14.88 -24.21
N THR A 691 7.10 -14.71 -24.58
CA THR A 691 6.02 -14.50 -23.63
C THR A 691 4.76 -15.20 -24.09
N VAL A 692 3.94 -15.65 -23.13
CA VAL A 692 2.57 -16.10 -23.38
C VAL A 692 1.60 -15.27 -22.55
N THR A 693 0.53 -14.82 -23.20
CA THR A 693 -0.52 -13.99 -22.62
C THR A 693 -1.86 -14.69 -22.73
N ILE A 694 -2.58 -14.84 -21.63
CA ILE A 694 -3.96 -15.34 -21.57
C ILE A 694 -4.89 -14.20 -21.14
N THR A 695 -5.93 -13.91 -21.94
CA THR A 695 -6.99 -12.97 -21.57
C THR A 695 -8.28 -13.71 -21.24
N LYS A 696 -8.95 -13.37 -20.13
CA LYS A 696 -10.18 -14.01 -19.62
C LYS A 696 -11.36 -13.06 -19.58
#